data_AF-G1UV50-F1
#
_entry.id   AF-G1UV50-F1
#
_cell.length_a   1.000
_cell.length_b   1.000
_cell.length_c   1.000
_cell.angle_alpha   90.00
_cell.angle_beta   90.00
_cell.angle_gamma   90.00
#
_symmetry.space_group_name_H-M   'P 1'
#
loop_
_entity.id
_entity.type
_entity.pdbx_description
1 polymer ?
#
loop_
_entity_poly.entity_id
_entity_poly.type
_entity_poly.pdbx_seq_one_letter_code
_entity_poly.pdbx_strand_id
1 'polypeptide(L)'
;MNTQDIQPATPRKPEILAPAGDTPSFLAALAAGADAVYLGLKHFSARMQAENFGLTELSRLTDLAHAENARVYVAMNTLVKPGENAAAYRLAARLARQVRPDGLIIQDLAMLDLARQAGFEGGLFLSTLANLTHPEALTQAKALGANRVILPRELSIDEIRRMGEACPEGLDLECFIHGALCYCVSGRCYWSSYMGGKSGLRGRCVQPCRRIYRQGGAAAQALFRNAENEEREAARRDGKKARDGRDGRSSRDVRPFERENRPSRQMRPPARGKEHSGRFFSCLDLSLDVLAKTLLDIPHMVSWKIEGRKKGPHYVYHVVTAYRMLRDNPGDSKARKTAEEILEMALGRPGSRARFLPQKNNVPTTPDGQTSSGLLAGKIRVEPDGRLVLKPHFELLPQDYLRIGVEDERWHATLPVTRRIPKAGSLILRLPKHKTPKAGTPVFLIDRREPELMRLLTSWQARLDALPGRPSKAVDSAPRLPRAVKPRPRADMLLRASLPQGRETRGGRNQLLALWLSPRSAEISRTVAPRVAWWLPPVIWPEEEDGLRRMIARLWRDGARHFVCNAPWQRGFFPDALPEDADLLAGPFCNAANAPALGMLAGMGFTGAFVSPELAREDLLALPEQSPLPLGAVLSGFWPVGLSRFGLLGVKANEPFMSPKGEVFWARQYGGNVWIYPGWPLDLTAKRQELTAAGYGFFVHIQENPPAGLPEARRQGLFNWDGSLL
;
A
#
# COMPACT_ATOMS: atom_id res chain seq x y z
N MET A 1 33.62 23.88 21.86
CA MET A 1 32.99 25.17 21.49
C MET A 1 33.23 25.33 20.00
N ASN A 2 32.26 25.49 19.11
CA ASN A 2 31.08 26.35 19.20
C ASN A 2 29.88 25.77 18.43
N THR A 3 28.69 26.08 18.98
CA THR A 3 27.37 26.29 18.35
C THR A 3 26.86 25.21 17.37
N GLN A 4 25.90 24.37 17.77
CA GLN A 4 24.47 24.69 17.60
C GLN A 4 24.18 25.43 16.29
N ASP A 5 24.30 24.74 15.15
CA ASP A 5 23.52 25.10 13.96
C ASP A 5 22.06 24.73 14.25
N ILE A 6 21.32 25.72 14.72
CA ILE A 6 19.86 25.77 14.67
C ILE A 6 19.50 25.48 13.22
N GLN A 7 18.95 24.30 12.93
CA GLN A 7 18.37 24.05 11.61
C GLN A 7 17.35 25.15 11.32
N PRO A 8 17.34 25.72 10.10
CA PRO A 8 16.61 26.93 9.83
C PRO A 8 15.11 26.71 10.05
N ALA A 9 14.40 27.81 10.31
CA ALA A 9 12.95 27.89 10.17
C ALA A 9 12.49 27.20 8.87
N THR A 10 11.29 26.58 8.90
CA THR A 10 10.63 25.99 7.73
C THR A 10 11.00 26.75 6.45
N PRO A 11 11.54 26.07 5.41
CA PRO A 11 12.13 26.74 4.27
C PRO A 11 11.11 27.70 3.66
N ARG A 12 11.57 28.89 3.25
CA ARG A 12 10.71 29.96 2.71
C ARG A 12 9.87 29.51 1.51
N LYS A 13 10.26 28.42 0.84
CA LYS A 13 9.49 27.73 -0.19
C LYS A 13 9.72 26.20 -0.12
N PRO A 14 8.67 25.36 -0.27
CA PRO A 14 8.82 23.91 -0.35
C PRO A 14 9.55 23.44 -1.62
N GLU A 15 10.31 22.35 -1.56
CA GLU A 15 10.90 21.65 -2.71
C GLU A 15 9.80 21.16 -3.69
N ILE A 16 10.01 21.28 -5.00
CA ILE A 16 9.28 20.47 -5.99
C ILE A 16 10.03 19.16 -6.19
N LEU A 17 9.50 18.08 -5.61
CA LEU A 17 10.08 16.75 -5.69
C LEU A 17 9.48 15.96 -6.86
N ALA A 18 10.29 15.78 -7.91
CA ALA A 18 9.90 15.12 -9.16
C ALA A 18 10.19 13.60 -9.15
N PRO A 19 9.32 12.78 -9.77
CA PRO A 19 9.57 11.35 -9.93
C PRO A 19 10.43 11.06 -11.16
N ALA A 20 11.31 10.08 -11.06
CA ALA A 20 11.99 9.49 -12.23
C ALA A 20 11.94 7.95 -12.20
N GLY A 21 11.53 7.37 -13.33
CA GLY A 21 11.55 5.91 -13.57
C GLY A 21 12.70 5.44 -14.46
N ASP A 22 13.27 6.37 -15.23
CA ASP A 22 14.31 6.18 -16.23
C ASP A 22 15.12 7.49 -16.38
N THR A 23 16.26 7.41 -17.06
CA THR A 23 17.17 8.54 -17.30
C THR A 23 16.52 9.71 -18.04
N PRO A 24 15.76 9.51 -19.14
CA PRO A 24 15.05 10.61 -19.79
C PRO A 24 14.11 11.38 -18.86
N SER A 25 13.38 10.69 -17.98
CA SER A 25 12.49 11.31 -17.01
C SER A 25 13.25 12.07 -15.92
N PHE A 26 14.42 11.58 -15.50
CA PHE A 26 15.30 12.30 -14.58
C PHE A 26 15.81 13.61 -15.19
N LEU A 27 16.30 13.55 -16.44
CA LEU A 27 16.77 14.72 -17.17
C LEU A 27 15.62 15.71 -17.44
N ALA A 28 14.41 15.21 -17.71
CA ALA A 28 13.22 16.04 -17.85
C ALA A 28 12.89 16.80 -16.55
N ALA A 29 13.05 16.17 -15.39
CA ALA A 29 12.86 16.82 -14.10
C ALA A 29 13.85 17.97 -13.87
N LEU A 30 15.14 17.72 -14.15
CA LEU A 30 16.18 18.76 -14.04
C LEU A 30 15.94 19.90 -15.04
N ALA A 31 15.59 19.57 -16.29
CA ALA A 31 15.28 20.54 -17.32
C ALA A 31 14.07 21.42 -16.96
N ALA A 32 13.06 20.84 -16.31
CA ALA A 32 11.92 21.56 -15.75
C ALA A 32 12.24 22.28 -14.44
N GLY A 33 13.48 22.18 -13.95
CA GLY A 33 14.03 22.77 -12.73
C GLY A 33 13.32 22.34 -11.45
N ALA A 34 13.14 21.03 -11.28
CA ALA A 34 12.83 20.43 -9.99
C ALA A 34 13.97 20.69 -8.99
N ASP A 35 13.63 21.01 -7.73
CA ASP A 35 14.63 21.17 -6.66
C ASP A 35 15.12 19.82 -6.12
N ALA A 36 14.35 18.75 -6.35
CA ALA A 36 14.75 17.39 -6.01
C ALA A 36 14.13 16.36 -6.94
N VAL A 37 14.81 15.23 -7.12
CA VAL A 37 14.33 14.08 -7.90
C VAL A 37 14.37 12.82 -7.04
N TYR A 38 13.25 12.07 -6.99
CA TYR A 38 13.22 10.75 -6.36
C TYR A 38 13.04 9.61 -7.37
N LEU A 39 13.72 8.51 -7.10
CA LEU A 39 13.74 7.33 -7.98
C LEU A 39 13.79 6.02 -7.21
N GLY A 40 13.59 4.91 -7.92
CA GLY A 40 13.71 3.56 -7.39
C GLY A 40 14.90 2.82 -8.02
N LEU A 41 15.40 1.82 -7.29
CA LEU A 41 16.30 0.81 -7.83
C LEU A 41 15.53 -0.47 -8.15
N LYS A 42 16.18 -1.39 -8.86
CA LYS A 42 15.59 -2.69 -9.25
C LYS A 42 15.11 -3.53 -8.06
N HIS A 43 15.76 -3.39 -6.91
CA HIS A 43 15.41 -4.06 -5.66
C HIS A 43 14.95 -3.05 -4.62
N PHE A 44 14.07 -3.50 -3.71
CA PHE A 44 13.57 -2.76 -2.57
C PHE A 44 12.76 -1.48 -2.86
N SER A 45 12.23 -1.32 -4.08
CA SER A 45 11.40 -0.15 -4.46
C SER A 45 9.94 -0.52 -4.71
N ALA A 46 8.98 0.27 -4.20
CA ALA A 46 7.55 0.02 -4.41
C ALA A 46 7.07 0.10 -5.89
N ARG A 47 7.97 0.37 -6.84
CA ARG A 47 7.72 0.42 -8.29
C ARG A 47 8.75 -0.39 -9.09
N MET A 48 9.10 -1.61 -8.65
CA MET A 48 10.10 -2.47 -9.31
C MET A 48 9.85 -2.76 -10.80
N GLN A 49 8.64 -2.50 -11.33
CA GLN A 49 8.33 -2.67 -12.75
C GLN A 49 8.77 -1.49 -13.64
N ALA A 50 9.27 -0.39 -13.10
CA ALA A 50 9.98 0.62 -13.90
C ALA A 50 11.33 0.05 -14.40
N GLU A 51 11.94 0.67 -15.42
CA GLU A 51 13.26 0.22 -15.91
C GLU A 51 14.30 0.26 -14.79
N ASN A 52 14.22 1.29 -13.93
CA ASN A 52 15.04 1.55 -12.76
C ASN A 52 16.55 1.69 -13.06
N PHE A 53 17.26 2.36 -12.16
CA PHE A 53 18.63 2.77 -12.39
C PHE A 53 19.66 1.73 -11.95
N GLY A 54 20.79 1.68 -12.66
CA GLY A 54 22.03 1.05 -12.16
C GLY A 54 22.81 2.02 -11.27
N LEU A 55 23.64 1.52 -10.35
CA LEU A 55 24.38 2.38 -9.41
C LEU A 55 25.40 3.30 -10.11
N THR A 56 26.10 2.82 -11.14
CA THR A 56 27.08 3.62 -11.89
C THR A 56 26.42 4.79 -12.62
N GLU A 57 25.30 4.51 -13.29
CA GLU A 57 24.49 5.53 -13.96
C GLU A 57 23.92 6.54 -12.95
N LEU A 58 23.38 6.03 -11.85
CA LEU A 58 22.82 6.86 -10.78
C LEU A 58 23.85 7.80 -10.16
N SER A 59 25.11 7.36 -9.97
CA SER A 59 26.17 8.26 -9.49
C SER A 59 26.37 9.47 -10.41
N ARG A 60 26.32 9.28 -11.73
CA ARG A 60 26.48 10.39 -12.71
C ARG A 60 25.28 11.32 -12.67
N LEU A 61 24.08 10.75 -12.56
CA LEU A 61 22.85 11.53 -12.42
C LEU A 61 22.82 12.35 -11.12
N THR A 62 23.32 11.78 -10.01
CA THR A 62 23.47 12.51 -8.75
C THR A 62 24.49 13.63 -8.87
N ASP A 63 25.67 13.39 -9.46
CA ASP A 63 26.66 14.44 -9.68
C ASP A 63 26.09 15.56 -10.58
N LEU A 64 25.33 15.21 -11.62
CA LEU A 64 24.64 16.19 -12.49
C LEU A 64 23.59 16.99 -11.72
N ALA A 65 22.75 16.33 -10.91
CA ALA A 65 21.72 17.00 -10.12
C ALA A 65 22.35 17.98 -9.13
N HIS A 66 23.41 17.58 -8.43
CA HIS A 66 24.14 18.44 -7.50
C HIS A 66 24.77 19.66 -8.20
N ALA A 67 25.29 19.49 -9.42
CA ALA A 67 25.79 20.61 -10.22
C ALA A 67 24.68 21.63 -10.57
N GLU A 68 23.42 21.18 -10.64
CA GLU A 68 22.24 22.02 -10.87
C GLU A 68 21.54 22.45 -9.56
N ASN A 69 22.16 22.24 -8.40
CA ASN A 69 21.59 22.50 -7.07
C ASN A 69 20.30 21.71 -6.77
N ALA A 70 20.11 20.56 -7.41
CA ALA A 70 19.00 19.65 -7.18
C ALA A 70 19.43 18.45 -6.31
N ARG A 71 18.56 18.03 -5.39
CA ARG A 71 18.79 16.86 -4.51
C ARG A 71 18.29 15.55 -5.12
N VAL A 72 18.87 14.44 -4.70
CA VAL A 72 18.48 13.09 -5.15
C VAL A 72 18.07 12.21 -3.98
N TYR A 73 16.86 11.66 -4.05
CA TYR A 73 16.33 10.74 -3.04
C TYR A 73 16.08 9.34 -3.63
N VAL A 74 16.53 8.30 -2.92
CA VAL A 74 16.39 6.90 -3.37
C VAL A 74 15.31 6.20 -2.56
N ALA A 75 14.30 5.66 -3.24
CA ALA A 75 13.24 4.89 -2.61
C ALA A 75 13.67 3.44 -2.36
N MET A 76 13.86 3.11 -1.08
CA MET A 76 14.01 1.77 -0.51
C MET A 76 12.77 1.42 0.34
N ASN A 77 11.59 1.67 -0.22
CA ASN A 77 10.32 1.72 0.50
C ASN A 77 9.45 0.46 0.33
N THR A 78 10.06 -0.71 0.44
CA THR A 78 9.35 -2.00 0.53
C THR A 78 9.63 -2.70 1.83
N LEU A 79 8.74 -3.61 2.25
CA LEU A 79 9.05 -4.55 3.33
C LEU A 79 10.25 -5.43 2.97
N VAL A 80 11.14 -5.64 3.95
CA VAL A 80 12.32 -6.50 3.85
C VAL A 80 11.98 -7.86 4.47
N LYS A 81 12.22 -8.95 3.73
CA LYS A 81 12.04 -10.32 4.24
C LYS A 81 13.13 -10.70 5.24
N PRO A 82 12.92 -11.73 6.07
CA PRO A 82 13.95 -12.24 6.99
C PRO A 82 15.30 -12.48 6.31
N GLY A 83 15.30 -13.14 5.14
CA GLY A 83 16.52 -13.45 4.37
C GLY A 83 17.15 -12.29 3.59
N GLU A 84 16.53 -11.09 3.57
CA GLU A 84 16.95 -9.98 2.71
C GLU A 84 17.74 -8.88 3.44
N ASN A 85 17.88 -8.95 4.77
CA ASN A 85 18.51 -7.91 5.60
C ASN A 85 19.93 -7.54 5.12
N ALA A 86 20.76 -8.56 4.85
CA ALA A 86 22.14 -8.33 4.40
C ALA A 86 22.18 -7.70 2.99
N ALA A 87 21.24 -8.06 2.11
CA ALA A 87 21.14 -7.46 0.78
C ALA A 87 20.69 -5.99 0.84
N ALA A 88 19.72 -5.67 1.70
CA ALA A 88 19.27 -4.31 1.94
C ALA A 88 20.40 -3.44 2.54
N TYR A 89 21.12 -3.95 3.54
CA TYR A 89 22.30 -3.32 4.13
C TYR A 89 23.38 -3.03 3.08
N ARG A 90 23.80 -4.04 2.31
CA ARG A 90 24.83 -3.87 1.28
C ARG A 90 24.42 -2.88 0.18
N LEU A 91 23.12 -2.78 -0.11
CA LEU A 91 22.62 -1.78 -1.04
C LEU A 91 22.74 -0.37 -0.44
N ALA A 92 22.32 -0.18 0.82
CA ALA A 92 22.49 1.09 1.53
C ALA A 92 23.97 1.50 1.62
N ALA A 93 24.88 0.57 1.91
CA ALA A 93 26.32 0.82 1.99
C ALA A 93 26.92 1.25 0.63
N ARG A 94 26.48 0.61 -0.46
CA ARG A 94 26.90 1.03 -1.82
C ARG A 94 26.35 2.39 -2.19
N LEU A 95 25.10 2.70 -1.82
CA LEU A 95 24.51 4.02 -2.00
C LEU A 95 25.30 5.08 -1.23
N ALA A 96 25.60 4.84 0.04
CA ALA A 96 26.39 5.74 0.88
C ALA A 96 27.78 6.02 0.28
N ARG A 97 28.48 4.99 -0.21
CA ARG A 97 29.85 5.13 -0.71
C ARG A 97 29.95 5.71 -2.13
N GLN A 98 29.05 5.32 -3.03
CA GLN A 98 29.23 5.53 -4.49
C GLN A 98 28.33 6.63 -5.04
N VAL A 99 27.04 6.56 -4.70
CA VAL A 99 26.03 7.46 -5.23
C VAL A 99 25.93 8.73 -4.38
N ARG A 100 25.99 8.57 -3.05
CA ARG A 100 25.79 9.64 -2.06
C ARG A 100 24.48 10.42 -2.30
N PRO A 101 23.32 9.74 -2.36
CA PRO A 101 22.05 10.45 -2.47
C PRO A 101 21.77 11.21 -1.16
N ASP A 102 21.03 12.31 -1.26
CA ASP A 102 20.69 13.19 -0.15
C ASP A 102 19.72 12.56 0.86
N GLY A 103 19.02 11.49 0.47
CA GLY A 103 18.14 10.76 1.38
C GLY A 103 17.60 9.43 0.85
N LEU A 104 17.16 8.58 1.77
CA LEU A 104 16.45 7.33 1.51
C LEU A 104 14.99 7.45 1.92
N ILE A 105 14.08 7.15 1.00
CA ILE A 105 12.65 7.02 1.30
C ILE A 105 12.38 5.56 1.68
N ILE A 106 11.97 5.31 2.92
CA ILE A 106 11.87 3.98 3.52
C ILE A 106 10.47 3.71 4.07
N GLN A 107 10.11 2.43 4.19
CA GLN A 107 8.86 1.99 4.81
C GLN A 107 9.14 1.09 6.00
N ASP A 108 9.99 0.08 5.80
CA ASP A 108 10.32 -0.91 6.80
C ASP A 108 11.20 -0.28 7.89
N LEU A 109 10.82 -0.44 9.16
CA LEU A 109 11.57 0.11 10.29
C LEU A 109 13.01 -0.43 10.35
N ALA A 110 13.26 -1.63 9.80
CA ALA A 110 14.59 -2.19 9.66
C ALA A 110 15.57 -1.22 8.99
N MET A 111 15.10 -0.45 8.00
CA MET A 111 15.97 0.42 7.23
C MET A 111 16.52 1.60 8.04
N LEU A 112 15.87 1.99 9.15
CA LEU A 112 16.41 3.03 10.05
C LEU A 112 17.73 2.57 10.69
N ASP A 113 17.79 1.31 11.13
CA ASP A 113 18.98 0.71 11.73
C ASP A 113 19.99 0.28 10.66
N LEU A 114 19.53 -0.46 9.64
CA LEU A 114 20.40 -0.99 8.59
C LEU A 114 21.13 0.12 7.81
N ALA A 115 20.47 1.24 7.50
CA ALA A 115 21.11 2.35 6.79
C ALA A 115 22.20 3.02 7.64
N ARG A 116 21.96 3.21 8.95
CA ARG A 116 22.96 3.77 9.87
C ARG A 116 24.17 2.87 10.02
N GLN A 117 23.96 1.57 10.24
CA GLN A 117 25.05 0.59 10.29
C GLN A 117 25.85 0.54 8.98
N ALA A 118 25.21 0.86 7.85
CA ALA A 118 25.83 0.89 6.53
C ALA A 118 26.65 2.18 6.27
N GLY A 119 26.67 3.12 7.22
CA GLY A 119 27.35 4.41 7.09
C GLY A 119 26.60 5.40 6.19
N PHE A 120 25.28 5.25 6.03
CA PHE A 120 24.48 6.23 5.29
C PHE A 120 24.22 7.48 6.14
N GLU A 121 24.73 8.62 5.69
CA GLU A 121 24.66 9.90 6.41
C GLU A 121 23.55 10.84 5.89
N GLY A 122 22.94 10.52 4.75
CA GLY A 122 21.81 11.30 4.21
C GLY A 122 20.53 11.14 5.03
N GLY A 123 19.49 11.88 4.66
CA GLY A 123 18.22 11.87 5.37
C GLY A 123 17.47 10.53 5.27
N LEU A 124 16.83 10.11 6.37
CA LEU A 124 15.96 8.93 6.41
C LEU A 124 14.50 9.38 6.46
N PHE A 125 13.76 9.12 5.37
CA PHE A 125 12.42 9.67 5.15
C PHE A 125 11.37 8.56 5.21
N LEU A 126 10.41 8.66 6.13
CA LEU A 126 9.34 7.69 6.27
C LEU A 126 8.27 7.90 5.17
N SER A 127 8.16 6.92 4.29
CA SER A 127 7.16 6.84 3.22
C SER A 127 5.74 6.82 3.79
N THR A 128 4.77 7.26 3.00
CA THR A 128 3.33 7.04 3.28
C THR A 128 2.97 5.58 3.59
N LEU A 129 3.77 4.62 3.11
CA LEU A 129 3.58 3.20 3.39
C LEU A 129 3.93 2.81 4.84
N ALA A 130 4.68 3.64 5.57
CA ALA A 130 4.94 3.49 7.00
C ALA A 130 3.70 3.84 7.86
N ASN A 131 2.65 4.41 7.25
CA ASN A 131 1.33 4.65 7.84
C ASN A 131 1.34 5.56 9.09
N LEU A 132 1.99 6.73 8.98
CA LEU A 132 1.91 7.80 9.97
C LEU A 132 0.72 8.69 9.64
N THR A 133 -0.41 8.48 10.32
CA THR A 133 -1.69 9.10 9.98
C THR A 133 -2.22 10.07 11.04
N HIS A 134 -1.52 10.26 12.16
CA HIS A 134 -1.95 11.10 13.28
C HIS A 134 -0.76 11.82 13.96
N PRO A 135 -0.99 12.96 14.64
CA PRO A 135 0.06 13.81 15.23
C PRO A 135 1.09 13.09 16.11
N GLU A 136 0.65 12.29 17.09
CA GLU A 136 1.56 11.58 18.01
C GLU A 136 2.57 10.69 17.27
N ALA A 137 2.24 10.22 16.07
CA ALA A 137 3.15 9.43 15.27
C ALA A 137 4.42 10.19 14.86
N LEU A 138 4.35 11.52 14.72
CA LEU A 138 5.49 12.37 14.34
C LEU A 138 6.55 12.40 15.45
N THR A 139 6.13 12.50 16.71
CA THR A 139 7.02 12.42 17.88
C THR A 139 7.77 11.09 17.91
N GLN A 140 7.05 9.98 17.70
CA GLN A 140 7.66 8.65 17.68
C GLN A 140 8.61 8.48 16.49
N ALA A 141 8.27 9.00 15.31
CA ALA A 141 9.17 9.00 14.15
C ALA A 141 10.47 9.76 14.42
N LYS A 142 10.36 10.95 15.02
CA LYS A 142 11.53 11.76 15.39
C LYS A 142 12.39 11.05 16.43
N ALA A 143 11.79 10.41 17.43
CA ALA A 143 12.52 9.64 18.45
C ALA A 143 13.29 8.46 17.86
N LEU A 144 12.77 7.81 16.80
CA LEU A 144 13.51 6.79 16.05
C LEU A 144 14.58 7.36 15.10
N GLY A 145 14.68 8.70 15.02
CA GLY A 145 15.64 9.45 14.24
C GLY A 145 15.32 9.53 12.74
N ALA A 146 14.03 9.55 12.38
CA ALA A 146 13.62 9.97 11.05
C ALA A 146 13.88 11.48 10.85
N ASN A 147 14.24 11.86 9.62
CA ASN A 147 14.45 13.26 9.24
C ASN A 147 13.21 13.87 8.59
N ARG A 148 12.38 13.05 7.93
CA ARG A 148 11.20 13.51 7.19
C ARG A 148 10.07 12.48 7.26
N VAL A 149 8.83 12.94 7.32
CA VAL A 149 7.62 12.13 7.20
C VAL A 149 6.83 12.56 5.97
N ILE A 150 6.52 11.59 5.11
CA ILE A 150 5.70 11.80 3.93
C ILE A 150 4.25 11.51 4.30
N LEU A 151 3.44 12.57 4.34
CA LEU A 151 2.07 12.51 4.81
C LEU A 151 1.14 11.70 3.88
N PRO A 152 0.21 10.92 4.43
CA PRO A 152 -0.79 10.17 3.66
C PRO A 152 -1.62 11.09 2.75
N ARG A 153 -1.99 10.58 1.57
CA ARG A 153 -2.80 11.31 0.56
C ARG A 153 -4.28 11.38 0.91
N GLU A 154 -4.67 10.64 1.94
CA GLU A 154 -6.02 10.49 2.45
C GLU A 154 -6.38 11.60 3.47
N LEU A 155 -5.41 12.43 3.86
CA LEU A 155 -5.61 13.54 4.79
C LEU A 155 -6.31 14.74 4.12
N SER A 156 -7.12 15.44 4.90
CA SER A 156 -7.67 16.76 4.52
C SER A 156 -6.65 17.88 4.78
N ILE A 157 -6.89 19.08 4.24
CA ILE A 157 -6.04 20.25 4.51
C ILE A 157 -5.97 20.59 6.01
N ASP A 158 -7.09 20.48 6.73
CA ASP A 158 -7.14 20.80 8.16
C ASP A 158 -6.37 19.76 8.98
N GLU A 159 -6.43 18.49 8.57
CA GLU A 159 -5.62 17.43 9.15
C GLU A 159 -4.13 17.61 8.87
N ILE A 160 -3.76 18.00 7.64
CA ILE A 160 -2.38 18.31 7.29
C ILE A 160 -1.87 19.50 8.12
N ARG A 161 -2.69 20.53 8.32
CA ARG A 161 -2.36 21.67 9.20
C ARG A 161 -2.12 21.19 10.63
N ARG A 162 -3.01 20.36 11.17
CA ARG A 162 -2.86 19.76 12.51
C ARG A 162 -1.58 18.93 12.63
N MET A 163 -1.20 18.19 11.58
CA MET A 163 0.08 17.48 11.53
C MET A 163 1.27 18.44 11.56
N GLY A 164 1.21 19.55 10.81
CA GLY A 164 2.24 20.59 10.81
C GLY A 164 2.40 21.26 12.18
N GLU A 165 1.30 21.68 12.80
CA GLU A 165 1.29 22.33 14.12
C GLU A 165 1.82 21.43 15.23
N ALA A 166 1.63 20.11 15.13
CA ALA A 166 2.10 19.15 16.11
C ALA A 166 3.46 18.52 15.77
N CYS A 167 4.06 18.90 14.63
CA CYS A 167 5.33 18.32 14.19
C CYS A 167 6.46 18.79 15.11
N PRO A 168 7.29 17.88 15.66
CA PRO A 168 8.40 18.27 16.49
C PRO A 168 9.50 18.94 15.68
N GLU A 169 10.26 19.83 16.33
CA GLU A 169 11.40 20.51 15.72
C GLU A 169 12.44 19.53 15.14
N GLY A 170 13.00 19.90 14.00
CA GLY A 170 13.95 19.09 13.24
C GLY A 170 13.35 17.84 12.60
N LEU A 171 12.03 17.74 12.46
CA LEU A 171 11.35 16.77 11.60
C LEU A 171 10.66 17.51 10.44
N ASP A 172 10.95 17.08 9.21
CA ASP A 172 10.37 17.64 8.00
C ASP A 172 9.05 16.94 7.63
N LEU A 173 8.12 17.67 7.02
CA LEU A 173 6.90 17.14 6.40
C LEU A 173 6.94 17.29 4.88
N GLU A 174 6.48 16.24 4.19
CA GLU A 174 6.36 16.18 2.73
C GLU A 174 4.94 15.74 2.34
N CYS A 175 4.33 16.42 1.38
CA CYS A 175 2.97 16.14 0.95
C CYS A 175 2.90 15.86 -0.56
N PHE A 176 2.12 14.86 -0.94
CA PHE A 176 1.81 14.64 -2.36
C PHE A 176 0.82 15.69 -2.86
N ILE A 177 1.18 16.34 -3.97
CA ILE A 177 0.36 17.39 -4.60
C ILE A 177 -0.29 16.91 -5.91
N HIS A 178 0.25 15.85 -6.53
CA HIS A 178 -0.19 15.38 -7.83
C HIS A 178 0.14 13.90 -8.08
N GLY A 179 -0.64 13.23 -8.93
CA GLY A 179 -0.35 11.90 -9.48
C GLY A 179 -1.22 10.77 -8.93
N ALA A 180 -0.86 9.52 -9.21
CA ALA A 180 -1.76 8.38 -9.04
C ALA A 180 -2.18 8.12 -7.59
N LEU A 181 -3.49 8.11 -7.32
CA LEU A 181 -4.06 7.79 -6.00
C LEU A 181 -4.35 6.28 -5.84
N CYS A 182 -4.15 5.77 -4.62
CA CYS A 182 -4.52 4.41 -4.23
C CYS A 182 -5.90 4.43 -3.54
N TYR A 183 -6.73 3.40 -3.75
CA TYR A 183 -8.00 3.31 -3.03
C TYR A 183 -7.81 2.96 -1.56
N CYS A 184 -6.92 2.01 -1.28
CA CYS A 184 -6.59 1.66 0.09
C CYS A 184 -5.55 2.62 0.68
N VAL A 185 -5.65 2.83 1.99
CA VAL A 185 -4.66 3.55 2.79
C VAL A 185 -3.28 2.94 2.55
N SER A 186 -2.31 3.81 2.27
CA SER A 186 -0.92 3.39 2.04
C SER A 186 -0.38 2.61 3.25
N GLY A 187 0.28 1.47 3.01
CA GLY A 187 0.74 0.58 4.08
C GLY A 187 -0.30 -0.42 4.61
N ARG A 188 -1.55 -0.38 4.10
CA ARG A 188 -2.69 -1.18 4.61
C ARG A 188 -3.47 -1.89 3.49
N CYS A 189 -2.77 -2.27 2.41
CA CYS A 189 -3.36 -2.96 1.26
C CYS A 189 -2.67 -4.31 1.02
N TYR A 190 -3.39 -5.39 1.30
CA TYR A 190 -2.98 -6.78 1.12
C TYR A 190 -3.67 -7.43 -0.10
N TRP A 191 -4.56 -6.71 -0.78
CA TRP A 191 -5.48 -7.23 -1.80
C TRP A 191 -4.78 -7.99 -2.91
N SER A 192 -3.69 -7.43 -3.44
CA SER A 192 -2.93 -8.09 -4.51
C SER A 192 -2.21 -9.34 -4.02
N SER A 193 -1.68 -9.32 -2.79
CA SER A 193 -0.99 -10.46 -2.18
C SER A 193 -1.96 -11.59 -1.87
N TYR A 194 -3.09 -11.29 -1.24
CA TYR A 194 -4.06 -12.30 -0.82
C TYR A 194 -4.64 -13.11 -1.98
N MET A 195 -4.63 -12.54 -3.19
CA MET A 195 -5.06 -13.23 -4.42
C MET A 195 -3.97 -14.07 -5.09
N GLY A 196 -2.68 -13.82 -4.82
CA GLY A 196 -1.61 -14.50 -5.56
C GLY A 196 -0.19 -14.04 -5.26
N GLY A 197 0.13 -13.73 -4.00
CA GLY A 197 1.47 -13.46 -3.48
C GLY A 197 2.12 -12.13 -3.89
N LYS A 198 1.58 -11.43 -4.89
CA LYS A 198 2.16 -10.18 -5.43
C LYS A 198 1.88 -8.99 -4.52
N SER A 199 2.75 -8.73 -3.56
CA SER A 199 2.47 -7.76 -2.49
C SER A 199 2.60 -6.31 -2.95
N GLY A 200 1.62 -5.49 -2.58
CA GLY A 200 1.70 -4.04 -2.76
C GLY A 200 2.74 -3.38 -1.87
N LEU A 201 2.97 -3.93 -0.68
CA LEU A 201 3.98 -3.49 0.28
C LEU A 201 5.41 -3.87 -0.16
N ARG A 202 5.52 -4.68 -1.22
CA ARG A 202 6.78 -5.03 -1.89
C ARG A 202 6.86 -4.54 -3.33
N GLY A 203 5.99 -3.61 -3.74
CA GLY A 203 6.04 -2.99 -5.06
C GLY A 203 5.60 -3.86 -6.23
N ARG A 204 4.86 -4.93 -5.96
CA ARG A 204 4.41 -5.94 -6.95
C ARG A 204 2.92 -5.91 -7.20
N CYS A 205 2.21 -4.92 -6.65
CA CYS A 205 0.77 -4.74 -6.79
C CYS A 205 0.31 -4.88 -8.25
N VAL A 206 -0.65 -5.78 -8.52
CA VAL A 206 -1.32 -5.94 -9.83
C VAL A 206 -2.60 -5.12 -9.95
N GLN A 207 -2.77 -4.13 -9.06
CA GLN A 207 -3.85 -3.16 -9.06
C GLN A 207 -5.28 -3.78 -9.12
N PRO A 208 -5.61 -4.77 -8.26
CA PRO A 208 -6.93 -5.42 -8.30
C PRO A 208 -8.08 -4.44 -8.12
N CYS A 209 -7.89 -3.37 -7.34
CA CYS A 209 -8.88 -2.32 -7.12
C CYS A 209 -9.31 -1.59 -8.41
N ARG A 210 -8.52 -1.64 -9.49
CA ARG A 210 -8.84 -0.94 -10.74
C ARG A 210 -9.82 -1.70 -11.64
N ARG A 211 -10.08 -2.98 -11.35
CA ARG A 211 -10.93 -3.87 -12.15
C ARG A 211 -12.42 -3.48 -12.08
N ILE A 212 -13.21 -4.04 -13.00
CA ILE A 212 -14.68 -3.95 -12.99
C ILE A 212 -15.23 -5.01 -12.05
N TYR A 213 -15.92 -4.61 -11.00
CA TYR A 213 -16.57 -5.54 -10.08
C TYR A 213 -18.08 -5.60 -10.37
N ARG A 214 -18.73 -6.68 -9.97
CA ARG A 214 -20.17 -6.92 -10.13
C ARG A 214 -20.83 -7.19 -8.78
N GLN A 215 -22.01 -6.64 -8.55
CA GLN A 215 -22.80 -6.88 -7.34
C GLN A 215 -24.30 -7.01 -7.70
N GLY A 216 -25.00 -7.91 -6.99
CA GLY A 216 -26.42 -8.20 -7.21
C GLY A 216 -26.71 -9.13 -8.40
N GLY A 217 -28.00 -9.42 -8.63
CA GLY A 217 -28.49 -10.13 -9.82
C GLY A 217 -27.81 -11.46 -10.16
N ALA A 218 -27.29 -11.59 -11.39
CA ALA A 218 -26.68 -12.82 -11.87
C ALA A 218 -25.33 -13.11 -11.20
N ALA A 219 -24.58 -12.09 -10.77
CA ALA A 219 -23.40 -12.24 -9.94
C ALA A 219 -23.74 -12.92 -8.61
N ALA A 220 -24.84 -12.53 -7.96
CA ALA A 220 -25.31 -13.21 -6.76
C ALA A 220 -25.65 -14.67 -7.06
N GLN A 221 -26.40 -14.97 -8.11
CA GLN A 221 -26.71 -16.36 -8.52
C GLN A 221 -25.46 -17.18 -8.89
N ALA A 222 -24.45 -16.58 -9.49
CA ALA A 222 -23.19 -17.23 -9.83
C ALA A 222 -22.41 -17.62 -8.57
N LEU A 223 -22.45 -16.81 -7.51
CA LEU A 223 -21.86 -17.17 -6.21
C LEU A 223 -22.45 -18.47 -5.66
N PHE A 224 -23.78 -18.59 -5.67
CA PHE A 224 -24.46 -19.80 -5.18
C PHE A 224 -24.21 -21.01 -6.06
N ARG A 225 -24.31 -20.87 -7.40
CA ARG A 225 -24.01 -21.98 -8.32
C ARG A 225 -22.57 -22.49 -8.21
N ASN A 226 -21.60 -21.58 -8.05
CA ASN A 226 -20.21 -21.98 -7.86
C ASN A 226 -20.03 -22.74 -6.55
N ALA A 227 -20.63 -22.27 -5.45
CA ALA A 227 -20.58 -22.96 -4.17
C ALA A 227 -21.23 -24.36 -4.22
N GLU A 228 -22.40 -24.50 -4.89
CA GLU A 228 -23.06 -25.79 -5.09
C GLU A 228 -22.21 -26.75 -5.95
N ASN A 229 -21.55 -26.23 -6.99
CA ASN A 229 -20.66 -27.03 -7.83
C ASN A 229 -19.43 -27.50 -7.05
N GLU A 230 -18.80 -26.62 -6.26
CA GLU A 230 -17.68 -26.99 -5.38
C GLU A 230 -18.10 -28.06 -4.36
N GLU A 231 -19.31 -27.98 -3.80
CA GLU A 231 -19.85 -29.00 -2.91
C GLU A 231 -20.03 -30.35 -3.61
N ARG A 232 -20.58 -30.35 -4.82
CA ARG A 232 -20.73 -31.57 -5.64
C ARG A 232 -19.38 -32.17 -6.01
N GLU A 233 -18.38 -31.36 -6.35
CA GLU A 233 -17.02 -31.82 -6.65
C GLU A 233 -16.30 -32.36 -5.43
N ALA A 234 -16.43 -31.72 -4.27
CA ALA A 234 -15.84 -32.18 -3.01
C ALA A 234 -16.44 -33.54 -2.59
N ALA A 235 -17.76 -33.68 -2.62
CA ALA A 235 -18.44 -34.95 -2.33
C ALA A 235 -17.97 -36.08 -3.27
N ARG A 236 -17.69 -35.76 -4.55
CA ARG A 236 -17.11 -36.71 -5.51
C ARG A 236 -15.65 -37.07 -5.15
N ARG A 237 -14.83 -36.11 -4.72
CA ARG A 237 -13.43 -36.37 -4.31
C ARG A 237 -13.33 -37.21 -3.03
N ASP A 238 -14.17 -36.92 -2.03
CA ASP A 238 -14.21 -37.69 -0.78
C ASP A 238 -14.78 -39.09 -1.01
N GLY A 239 -15.79 -39.23 -1.86
CA GLY A 239 -16.31 -40.52 -2.30
C GLY A 239 -15.30 -41.35 -3.11
N LYS A 240 -14.37 -40.70 -3.81
CA LYS A 240 -13.28 -41.37 -4.55
C LYS A 240 -12.15 -41.82 -3.62
N LYS A 241 -11.72 -40.96 -2.67
CA LYS A 241 -10.77 -41.34 -1.60
C LYS A 241 -11.25 -42.49 -0.72
N ALA A 242 -12.56 -42.56 -0.43
CA ALA A 242 -13.14 -43.66 0.34
C ALA A 242 -13.23 -45.00 -0.46
N ARG A 243 -13.14 -44.94 -1.79
CA ARG A 243 -13.10 -46.13 -2.67
C ARG A 243 -11.67 -46.62 -2.90
N ASP A 244 -10.71 -45.71 -3.02
CA ASP A 244 -9.28 -46.05 -3.25
C ASP A 244 -8.53 -46.46 -1.96
N GLY A 245 -9.14 -46.32 -0.78
CA GLY A 245 -8.54 -46.65 0.53
C GLY A 245 -8.99 -47.97 1.17
N ARG A 246 -9.69 -48.86 0.45
CA ARG A 246 -10.05 -50.19 0.95
C ARG A 246 -8.99 -51.23 0.57
N ASP A 247 -7.84 -51.18 1.24
CA ASP A 247 -7.06 -52.40 1.44
C ASP A 247 -7.65 -53.15 2.63
N GLY A 248 -8.08 -54.38 2.36
CA GLY A 248 -8.85 -55.19 3.28
C GLY A 248 -8.10 -55.54 4.55
N ARG A 249 -8.65 -55.14 5.69
CA ARG A 249 -8.57 -55.88 6.96
C ARG A 249 -9.80 -55.54 7.80
N SER A 250 -10.51 -56.58 8.22
CA SER A 250 -11.69 -56.47 9.08
C SER A 250 -11.30 -56.07 10.50
N SER A 251 -11.96 -55.08 11.06
CA SER A 251 -12.32 -55.11 12.47
C SER A 251 -13.64 -54.38 12.67
N ARG A 252 -14.61 -55.12 13.23
CA ARG A 252 -15.80 -54.57 13.87
C ARG A 252 -15.36 -53.73 15.08
N ASP A 253 -16.22 -52.79 15.48
CA ASP A 253 -16.09 -51.84 16.59
C ASP A 253 -15.40 -50.50 16.30
N VAL A 254 -16.12 -49.65 15.57
CA VAL A 254 -16.06 -48.19 15.81
C VAL A 254 -17.50 -47.70 15.93
N ARG A 255 -17.89 -47.29 17.14
CA ARG A 255 -19.17 -46.62 17.39
C ARG A 255 -19.22 -45.34 16.54
N PRO A 256 -20.36 -45.00 15.91
CA PRO A 256 -20.46 -43.77 15.15
C PRO A 256 -20.24 -42.58 16.10
N PHE A 257 -19.18 -41.82 15.85
CA PHE A 257 -19.00 -40.49 16.42
C PHE A 257 -20.25 -39.69 16.07
N GLU A 258 -20.99 -39.26 17.09
CA GLU A 258 -22.07 -38.30 16.94
C GLU A 258 -21.52 -37.09 16.18
N ARG A 259 -21.94 -36.95 14.91
CA ARG A 259 -21.86 -35.66 14.23
C ARG A 259 -22.73 -34.72 15.04
N GLU A 260 -22.10 -33.86 15.83
CA GLU A 260 -22.75 -32.68 16.36
C GLU A 260 -23.53 -32.03 15.21
N ASN A 261 -24.85 -31.97 15.39
CA ASN A 261 -25.81 -31.32 14.52
C ASN A 261 -25.44 -29.83 14.42
N ARG A 262 -24.51 -29.47 13.53
CA ARG A 262 -24.45 -28.10 13.02
C ARG A 262 -25.73 -27.90 12.21
N PRO A 263 -26.61 -26.95 12.57
CA PRO A 263 -27.79 -26.70 11.78
C PRO A 263 -27.35 -26.32 10.37
N SER A 264 -27.66 -27.17 9.39
CA SER A 264 -27.51 -26.82 7.99
C SER A 264 -28.45 -25.66 7.74
N ARG A 265 -27.91 -24.45 7.61
CA ARG A 265 -28.67 -23.30 7.11
C ARG A 265 -29.09 -23.67 5.69
N GLN A 266 -30.32 -24.14 5.49
CA GLN A 266 -30.92 -24.19 4.16
C GLN A 266 -31.01 -22.75 3.65
N MET A 267 -30.03 -22.33 2.85
CA MET A 267 -29.96 -20.98 2.30
C MET A 267 -30.83 -20.92 1.05
N ARG A 268 -31.81 -20.01 1.06
CA ARG A 268 -32.62 -19.68 -0.11
C ARG A 268 -31.78 -18.83 -1.09
N PRO A 269 -31.88 -19.06 -2.41
CA PRO A 269 -31.22 -18.21 -3.38
C PRO A 269 -31.72 -16.76 -3.26
N PRO A 270 -30.85 -15.75 -3.46
CA PRO A 270 -31.23 -14.36 -3.37
C PRO A 270 -32.26 -13.99 -4.45
N ALA A 271 -33.18 -13.08 -4.11
CA ALA A 271 -34.16 -12.54 -5.04
C ALA A 271 -33.48 -11.93 -6.29
N ARG A 272 -34.15 -11.96 -7.45
CA ARG A 272 -33.68 -11.35 -8.71
C ARG A 272 -33.61 -9.82 -8.59
N GLY A 273 -32.57 -9.30 -7.94
CA GLY A 273 -32.20 -7.89 -7.99
C GLY A 273 -31.53 -7.52 -9.32
N LYS A 274 -31.48 -6.23 -9.66
CA LYS A 274 -30.67 -5.75 -10.80
C LYS A 274 -29.18 -5.92 -10.47
N GLU A 275 -28.44 -6.54 -11.37
CA GLU A 275 -26.97 -6.54 -11.32
C GLU A 275 -26.46 -5.16 -11.72
N HIS A 276 -25.46 -4.65 -11.00
CA HIS A 276 -24.68 -3.50 -11.44
C HIS A 276 -23.20 -3.84 -11.44
N SER A 277 -22.49 -3.25 -12.39
CA SER A 277 -21.06 -3.45 -12.59
C SER A 277 -20.35 -2.12 -12.69
N GLY A 278 -19.18 -1.99 -12.10
CA GLY A 278 -18.44 -0.73 -12.13
C GLY A 278 -17.04 -0.82 -11.58
N ARG A 279 -16.27 0.24 -11.82
CA ARG A 279 -14.90 0.44 -11.31
C ARG A 279 -14.92 1.07 -9.91
N PHE A 280 -15.62 0.43 -8.98
CA PHE A 280 -15.95 1.01 -7.68
C PHE A 280 -14.72 1.46 -6.87
N PHE A 281 -13.57 0.80 -7.06
CA PHE A 281 -12.33 1.05 -6.32
C PHE A 281 -11.20 1.63 -7.19
N SER A 282 -11.51 2.07 -8.43
CA SER A 282 -10.49 2.66 -9.30
C SER A 282 -10.40 4.17 -9.09
N CYS A 283 -9.32 4.61 -8.44
CA CYS A 283 -9.13 6.03 -8.18
C CYS A 283 -8.69 6.80 -9.43
N LEU A 284 -9.22 8.02 -9.54
CA LEU A 284 -8.67 9.15 -10.29
C LEU A 284 -7.29 9.55 -9.75
N ASP A 285 -6.56 10.38 -10.50
CA ASP A 285 -5.27 10.89 -10.02
C ASP A 285 -5.53 12.06 -9.05
N LEU A 286 -4.69 12.21 -8.01
CA LEU A 286 -4.68 13.39 -7.16
C LEU A 286 -4.19 14.58 -8.01
N SER A 287 -4.87 15.71 -7.92
CA SER A 287 -4.37 16.99 -8.41
C SER A 287 -4.83 18.09 -7.47
N LEU A 288 -3.88 18.68 -6.74
CA LEU A 288 -4.15 19.84 -5.90
C LEU A 288 -4.13 21.15 -6.67
N ASP A 289 -3.69 21.16 -7.94
CA ASP A 289 -3.67 22.35 -8.79
C ASP A 289 -3.28 23.65 -8.05
N VAL A 290 -4.06 24.72 -8.22
CA VAL A 290 -3.91 26.01 -7.55
C VAL A 290 -4.10 25.93 -6.03
N LEU A 291 -4.71 24.87 -5.50
CA LEU A 291 -4.85 24.66 -4.05
C LEU A 291 -3.53 24.25 -3.40
N ALA A 292 -2.50 23.81 -4.14
CA ALA A 292 -1.21 23.49 -3.55
C ALA A 292 -0.62 24.66 -2.74
N LYS A 293 -0.93 25.91 -3.12
CA LYS A 293 -0.51 27.11 -2.38
C LYS A 293 -0.99 27.14 -0.92
N THR A 294 -2.09 26.45 -0.58
CA THR A 294 -2.58 26.41 0.82
C THR A 294 -1.66 25.63 1.74
N LEU A 295 -0.69 24.89 1.19
CA LEU A 295 0.33 24.17 1.94
C LEU A 295 1.53 25.06 2.29
N LEU A 296 1.69 26.25 1.69
CA LEU A 296 2.85 27.11 1.89
C LEU A 296 2.99 27.58 3.35
N ASP A 297 1.85 27.85 4.00
CA ASP A 297 1.82 28.41 5.36
C ASP A 297 1.76 27.33 6.45
N ILE A 298 1.88 26.05 6.08
CA ILE A 298 1.85 24.95 7.06
C ILE A 298 3.26 24.75 7.63
N PRO A 299 3.43 24.77 8.96
CA PRO A 299 4.72 24.55 9.59
C PRO A 299 5.37 23.22 9.17
N HIS A 300 6.70 23.22 9.05
CA HIS A 300 7.52 22.06 8.68
C HIS A 300 7.23 21.46 7.30
N MET A 301 6.34 22.06 6.48
CA MET A 301 6.06 21.60 5.12
C MET A 301 7.21 21.98 4.18
N VAL A 302 8.16 21.08 3.98
CA VAL A 302 9.39 21.36 3.23
C VAL A 302 9.36 20.88 1.78
N SER A 303 8.41 20.02 1.41
CA SER A 303 8.41 19.38 0.08
C SER A 303 7.03 19.06 -0.47
N TRP A 304 6.83 19.38 -1.74
CA TRP A 304 5.69 19.04 -2.57
C TRP A 304 6.08 17.93 -3.55
N LYS A 305 5.46 16.77 -3.38
CA LYS A 305 5.81 15.57 -4.12
C LYS A 305 4.84 15.28 -5.25
N ILE A 306 5.39 14.96 -6.41
CA ILE A 306 4.65 14.50 -7.59
C ILE A 306 4.80 12.98 -7.70
N GLU A 307 3.70 12.23 -7.72
CA GLU A 307 3.73 10.77 -7.93
C GLU A 307 3.74 10.44 -9.43
N GLY A 308 4.73 9.67 -9.89
CA GLY A 308 4.80 9.39 -11.32
C GLY A 308 5.96 8.53 -11.82
N ARG A 309 6.63 7.71 -11.00
CA ARG A 309 7.83 6.96 -11.43
C ARG A 309 7.62 5.95 -12.59
N LYS A 310 6.39 5.75 -13.05
CA LYS A 310 6.06 4.94 -14.24
C LYS A 310 5.65 5.79 -15.45
N LYS A 311 5.72 7.12 -15.31
CA LYS A 311 5.38 8.09 -16.34
C LYS A 311 6.64 8.48 -17.08
N GLY A 312 6.49 8.79 -18.37
CA GLY A 312 7.59 9.21 -19.23
C GLY A 312 8.00 10.68 -19.01
N PRO A 313 9.05 11.13 -19.72
CA PRO A 313 9.63 12.46 -19.54
C PRO A 313 8.64 13.59 -19.81
N HIS A 314 7.70 13.43 -20.74
CA HIS A 314 6.68 14.44 -21.02
C HIS A 314 5.83 14.77 -19.80
N TYR A 315 5.35 13.75 -19.09
CA TYR A 315 4.58 13.93 -17.85
C TYR A 315 5.42 14.69 -16.82
N VAL A 316 6.66 14.23 -16.60
CA VAL A 316 7.53 14.79 -15.56
C VAL A 316 7.84 16.26 -15.85
N TYR A 317 8.22 16.59 -17.08
CA TYR A 317 8.55 17.96 -17.47
C TYR A 317 7.38 18.93 -17.24
N HIS A 318 6.19 18.59 -17.74
CA HIS A 318 5.03 19.48 -17.66
C HIS A 318 4.50 19.64 -16.23
N VAL A 319 4.38 18.54 -15.47
CA VAL A 319 3.87 18.61 -14.10
C VAL A 319 4.83 19.39 -13.20
N VAL A 320 6.15 19.17 -13.33
CA VAL A 320 7.15 19.95 -12.57
C VAL A 320 7.09 21.42 -12.96
N THR A 321 7.03 21.73 -14.25
CA THR A 321 6.94 23.11 -14.76
C THR A 321 5.71 23.84 -14.18
N ALA A 322 4.55 23.20 -14.21
CA ALA A 322 3.32 23.78 -13.68
C ALA A 322 3.39 24.02 -12.18
N TYR A 323 3.82 23.04 -11.38
CA TYR A 323 3.86 23.21 -9.93
C TYR A 323 4.96 24.15 -9.45
N ARG A 324 6.10 24.20 -10.14
CA ARG A 324 7.11 25.24 -9.90
C ARG A 324 6.52 26.63 -10.14
N MET A 325 5.80 26.81 -11.25
CA MET A 325 5.11 28.07 -11.57
C MET A 325 4.10 28.45 -10.49
N LEU A 326 3.27 27.51 -10.02
CA LEU A 326 2.29 27.73 -8.96
C LEU A 326 2.93 28.04 -7.60
N ARG A 327 4.04 27.38 -7.25
CA ARG A 327 4.79 27.60 -6.01
C ARG A 327 5.43 28.98 -6.00
N ASP A 328 6.10 29.33 -7.09
CA ASP A 328 6.93 30.54 -7.17
C ASP A 328 6.08 31.80 -7.42
N ASN A 329 4.86 31.65 -7.94
CA ASN A 329 3.94 32.76 -8.24
C ASN A 329 2.54 32.54 -7.63
N PRO A 330 2.41 32.35 -6.31
CA PRO A 330 1.15 31.91 -5.69
C PRO A 330 0.02 32.95 -5.83
N GLY A 331 0.35 34.22 -6.03
CA GLY A 331 -0.56 35.35 -6.20
C GLY A 331 -0.99 35.66 -7.65
N ASP A 332 -0.26 35.18 -8.66
CA ASP A 332 -0.43 35.61 -10.06
C ASP A 332 -1.51 34.78 -10.79
N SER A 333 -2.55 35.45 -11.28
CA SER A 333 -3.65 34.82 -12.02
C SER A 333 -3.26 34.28 -13.40
N LYS A 334 -2.32 34.94 -14.09
CA LYS A 334 -1.83 34.52 -15.41
C LYS A 334 -0.95 33.27 -15.28
N ALA A 335 -0.07 33.25 -14.28
CA ALA A 335 0.73 32.07 -13.95
C ALA A 335 -0.16 30.87 -13.59
N ARG A 336 -1.21 31.09 -12.79
CA ARG A 336 -2.19 30.04 -12.45
C ARG A 336 -2.85 29.45 -13.71
N LYS A 337 -3.42 30.29 -14.58
CA LYS A 337 -4.08 29.84 -15.81
C LYS A 337 -3.12 29.04 -16.70
N THR A 338 -1.90 29.54 -16.87
CA THR A 338 -0.87 28.87 -17.67
C THR A 338 -0.49 27.51 -17.06
N ALA A 339 -0.34 27.42 -15.74
CA ALA A 339 -0.03 26.17 -15.06
C ALA A 339 -1.17 25.13 -15.18
N GLU A 340 -2.43 25.56 -15.13
CA GLU A 340 -3.60 24.68 -15.35
C GLU A 340 -3.59 24.11 -16.78
N GLU A 341 -3.36 24.95 -17.80
CA GLU A 341 -3.22 24.52 -19.19
C GLU A 341 -2.07 23.51 -19.35
N ILE A 342 -0.95 23.72 -18.66
CA ILE A 342 0.18 22.77 -18.64
C ILE A 342 -0.19 21.44 -17.97
N LEU A 343 -0.93 21.46 -16.86
CA LEU A 343 -1.36 20.24 -16.17
C LEU A 343 -2.33 19.40 -17.01
N GLU A 344 -3.16 20.02 -17.84
CA GLU A 344 -4.02 19.30 -18.79
C GLU A 344 -3.21 18.47 -19.81
N MET A 345 -1.99 18.91 -20.11
CA MET A 345 -1.06 18.18 -20.98
C MET A 345 -0.39 17.00 -20.28
N ALA A 346 -0.53 16.81 -18.97
CA ALA A 346 0.22 15.79 -18.24
C ALA A 346 -0.08 14.33 -18.68
N LEU A 347 -1.10 14.05 -19.49
CA LEU A 347 -1.46 12.67 -19.91
C LEU A 347 -1.70 11.73 -18.69
N GLY A 348 -2.16 12.32 -17.58
CA GLY A 348 -2.60 11.64 -16.37
C GLY A 348 -3.95 10.94 -16.55
N ARG A 349 -4.50 10.39 -15.46
CA ARG A 349 -5.95 10.18 -15.37
C ARG A 349 -6.64 11.52 -15.16
N PRO A 350 -7.98 11.60 -15.29
CA PRO A 350 -8.71 12.75 -14.78
C PRO A 350 -8.33 13.01 -13.32
N GLY A 351 -8.15 14.28 -12.98
CA GLY A 351 -7.75 14.73 -11.65
C GLY A 351 -8.93 14.76 -10.68
N SER A 352 -8.64 14.53 -9.40
CA SER A 352 -9.54 14.74 -8.27
C SER A 352 -8.76 15.35 -7.12
N ARG A 353 -9.45 16.14 -6.30
CA ARG A 353 -8.90 16.66 -5.05
C ARG A 353 -9.02 15.66 -3.89
N ALA A 354 -9.62 14.48 -4.16
CA ALA A 354 -9.88 13.45 -3.17
C ALA A 354 -10.48 14.05 -1.87
N ARG A 355 -9.91 13.75 -0.71
CA ARG A 355 -10.37 14.29 0.59
C ARG A 355 -9.73 15.63 0.99
N PHE A 356 -8.86 16.21 0.16
CA PHE A 356 -8.11 17.41 0.51
C PHE A 356 -9.02 18.56 0.96
N LEU A 357 -10.14 18.76 0.26
CA LEU A 357 -11.22 19.67 0.67
C LEU A 357 -12.47 18.87 1.04
N PRO A 358 -12.70 18.57 2.33
CA PRO A 358 -13.77 17.65 2.77
C PRO A 358 -15.18 18.19 2.54
N GLN A 359 -15.34 19.52 2.41
CA GLN A 359 -16.64 20.18 2.22
C GLN A 359 -17.16 20.11 0.77
N LYS A 360 -16.33 19.69 -0.19
CA LYS A 360 -16.71 19.53 -1.60
C LYS A 360 -16.89 18.04 -1.91
N ASN A 361 -17.89 17.68 -2.71
CA ASN A 361 -18.09 16.32 -3.23
C ASN A 361 -16.98 15.93 -4.23
N ASN A 362 -15.76 15.78 -3.74
CA ASN A 362 -14.58 15.39 -4.50
C ASN A 362 -14.41 13.88 -4.39
N VAL A 363 -15.26 13.17 -5.11
CA VAL A 363 -15.19 11.72 -5.13
C VAL A 363 -13.86 11.28 -5.79
N PRO A 364 -13.08 10.38 -5.17
CA PRO A 364 -11.81 9.90 -5.73
C PRO A 364 -12.00 8.80 -6.78
N THR A 365 -13.19 8.23 -6.97
CA THR A 365 -13.48 7.13 -7.92
C THR A 365 -14.66 7.46 -8.84
N THR A 366 -14.65 6.98 -10.08
CA THR A 366 -15.82 7.12 -10.98
C THR A 366 -16.28 5.73 -11.41
N PRO A 367 -17.27 5.12 -10.71
CA PRO A 367 -17.71 3.75 -10.98
C PRO A 367 -18.05 3.47 -12.44
N ASP A 368 -18.72 4.42 -13.10
CA ASP A 368 -19.17 4.31 -14.50
C ASP A 368 -18.20 4.95 -15.50
N GLY A 369 -17.18 5.66 -14.99
CA GLY A 369 -16.27 6.47 -15.79
C GLY A 369 -15.01 5.72 -16.27
N GLN A 370 -14.38 6.26 -17.31
CA GLN A 370 -13.04 5.84 -17.73
C GLN A 370 -12.00 6.38 -16.75
N THR A 371 -11.31 5.49 -16.05
CA THR A 371 -10.25 5.83 -15.08
C THR A 371 -8.86 5.49 -15.62
N SER A 372 -8.72 5.37 -16.94
CA SER A 372 -7.43 5.09 -17.58
C SER A 372 -6.65 6.38 -17.85
N SER A 373 -5.33 6.29 -17.83
CA SER A 373 -4.44 7.44 -18.09
C SER A 373 -4.33 7.77 -19.57
N GLY A 374 -3.99 9.02 -19.90
CA GLY A 374 -3.66 9.43 -21.26
C GLY A 374 -4.83 10.06 -22.00
N LEU A 375 -4.48 10.81 -23.06
CA LEU A 375 -5.43 11.59 -23.84
C LEU A 375 -6.09 10.71 -24.91
N LEU A 376 -7.42 10.75 -25.04
CA LEU A 376 -8.15 9.93 -26.02
C LEU A 376 -7.78 10.33 -27.45
N ALA A 377 -6.88 9.57 -28.07
CA ALA A 377 -6.45 9.75 -29.45
C ALA A 377 -7.55 9.36 -30.43
N GLY A 378 -8.41 8.39 -30.10
CA GLY A 378 -9.56 8.03 -30.94
C GLY A 378 -10.09 6.64 -30.61
N LYS A 379 -10.84 6.05 -31.54
CA LYS A 379 -11.36 4.68 -31.42
C LYS A 379 -10.97 3.84 -32.64
N ILE A 380 -10.72 2.56 -32.41
CA ILE A 380 -10.40 1.59 -33.45
C ILE A 380 -11.59 1.42 -34.39
N ARG A 381 -11.29 1.46 -35.69
CA ARG A 381 -12.15 1.01 -36.78
C ARG A 381 -11.57 -0.29 -37.32
N VAL A 382 -12.44 -1.22 -37.70
CA VAL A 382 -12.05 -2.47 -38.36
C VAL A 382 -12.49 -2.33 -39.81
N GLU A 383 -11.54 -2.29 -40.74
CA GLU A 383 -11.81 -2.26 -42.18
C GLU A 383 -12.34 -3.63 -42.65
N PRO A 384 -13.02 -3.72 -43.80
CA PRO A 384 -13.58 -4.97 -44.32
C PRO A 384 -12.55 -6.10 -44.48
N ASP A 385 -11.28 -5.76 -44.71
CA ASP A 385 -10.16 -6.70 -44.82
C ASP A 385 -9.54 -7.10 -43.46
N GLY A 386 -10.16 -6.69 -42.36
CA GLY A 386 -9.73 -6.99 -41.00
C GLY A 386 -8.64 -6.07 -40.45
N ARG A 387 -8.16 -5.07 -41.21
CA ARG A 387 -7.17 -4.12 -40.71
C ARG A 387 -7.76 -3.24 -39.61
N LEU A 388 -6.97 -3.05 -38.56
CA LEU A 388 -7.28 -2.14 -37.46
C LEU A 388 -6.77 -0.74 -37.80
N VAL A 389 -7.66 0.24 -37.87
CA VAL A 389 -7.34 1.62 -38.25
C VAL A 389 -7.73 2.58 -37.13
N LEU A 390 -6.83 3.51 -36.81
CA LEU A 390 -7.11 4.67 -35.97
C LEU A 390 -7.14 5.93 -36.84
N LYS A 391 -8.22 6.70 -36.70
CA LYS A 391 -8.27 8.10 -37.15
C LYS A 391 -8.13 9.02 -35.93
N PRO A 392 -6.99 9.70 -35.72
CA PRO A 392 -6.75 10.36 -34.46
C PRO A 392 -7.49 11.71 -34.39
N HIS A 393 -7.95 12.08 -33.19
CA HIS A 393 -8.65 13.33 -32.91
C HIS A 393 -7.73 14.56 -32.96
N PHE A 394 -6.43 14.33 -32.88
CA PHE A 394 -5.34 15.31 -32.94
C PHE A 394 -4.16 14.73 -33.70
N GLU A 395 -3.15 15.54 -33.96
CA GLU A 395 -1.92 15.10 -34.62
C GLU A 395 -1.09 14.16 -33.73
N LEU A 396 -0.60 13.07 -34.34
CA LEU A 396 0.36 12.15 -33.74
C LEU A 396 1.74 12.38 -34.34
N LEU A 397 2.74 12.47 -33.48
CA LEU A 397 4.14 12.69 -33.82
C LEU A 397 4.88 11.35 -33.89
N PRO A 398 5.98 11.27 -34.66
CA PRO A 398 6.89 10.12 -34.58
C PRO A 398 7.31 9.85 -33.12
N GLN A 399 7.34 8.59 -32.75
CA GLN A 399 7.68 8.05 -31.43
C GLN A 399 6.67 8.33 -30.30
N ASP A 400 5.56 9.02 -30.56
CA ASP A 400 4.45 9.06 -29.61
C ASP A 400 4.05 7.65 -29.20
N TYR A 401 3.70 7.47 -27.93
CA TYR A 401 3.36 6.15 -27.41
C TYR A 401 1.86 6.05 -27.17
N LEU A 402 1.24 5.08 -27.83
CA LEU A 402 -0.20 4.84 -27.76
C LEU A 402 -0.50 3.60 -26.91
N ARG A 403 -1.59 3.65 -26.14
CA ARG A 403 -2.22 2.47 -25.53
C ARG A 403 -3.54 2.17 -26.22
N ILE A 404 -3.71 0.93 -26.66
CA ILE A 404 -4.95 0.39 -27.20
C ILE A 404 -5.68 -0.37 -26.09
N GLY A 405 -6.93 0.02 -25.84
CA GLY A 405 -7.76 -0.55 -24.77
C GLY A 405 -7.33 -0.07 -23.38
N VAL A 406 -7.76 -0.83 -22.37
CA VAL A 406 -7.45 -0.56 -20.97
C VAL A 406 -6.68 -1.72 -20.34
N GLU A 407 -5.88 -1.43 -19.32
CA GLU A 407 -4.92 -2.39 -18.74
C GLU A 407 -5.55 -3.68 -18.17
N ASP A 408 -6.85 -3.66 -17.84
CA ASP A 408 -7.58 -4.85 -17.38
C ASP A 408 -7.88 -5.86 -18.49
N GLU A 409 -7.79 -5.43 -19.75
CA GLU A 409 -8.05 -6.28 -20.89
C GLU A 409 -6.80 -7.09 -21.21
N ARG A 410 -6.93 -8.43 -21.25
CA ARG A 410 -5.80 -9.32 -21.54
C ARG A 410 -5.15 -9.08 -22.90
N TRP A 411 -5.90 -8.48 -23.83
CA TRP A 411 -5.46 -8.15 -25.19
C TRP A 411 -4.96 -6.71 -25.33
N HIS A 412 -4.96 -5.89 -24.27
CA HIS A 412 -4.47 -4.51 -24.38
C HIS A 412 -3.03 -4.48 -24.88
N ALA A 413 -2.65 -3.39 -25.55
CA ALA A 413 -1.32 -3.23 -26.11
C ALA A 413 -0.86 -1.79 -26.02
N THR A 414 0.45 -1.60 -26.05
CA THR A 414 1.08 -0.31 -26.30
C THR A 414 1.95 -0.41 -27.54
N LEU A 415 2.03 0.67 -28.31
CA LEU A 415 2.88 0.74 -29.49
C LEU A 415 3.35 2.18 -29.75
N PRO A 416 4.54 2.36 -30.33
CA PRO A 416 5.00 3.66 -30.80
C PRO A 416 4.36 4.03 -32.13
N VAL A 417 4.21 5.33 -32.37
CA VAL A 417 3.85 5.91 -33.66
C VAL A 417 5.11 5.98 -34.53
N THR A 418 5.09 5.39 -35.72
CA THR A 418 6.31 5.27 -36.55
C THR A 418 6.57 6.49 -37.44
N ARG A 419 5.54 7.29 -37.72
CA ARG A 419 5.62 8.48 -38.57
C ARG A 419 4.55 9.49 -38.16
N ARG A 420 4.71 10.74 -38.57
CA ARG A 420 3.70 11.80 -38.35
C ARG A 420 2.36 11.40 -38.97
N ILE A 421 1.27 11.55 -38.22
CA ILE A 421 -0.11 11.33 -38.67
C ILE A 421 -0.92 12.60 -38.36
N PRO A 422 -1.47 13.31 -39.37
CA PRO A 422 -2.28 14.50 -39.13
C PRO A 422 -3.61 14.14 -38.45
N LYS A 423 -4.26 15.13 -37.85
CA LYS A 423 -5.63 15.00 -37.33
C LYS A 423 -6.55 14.40 -38.40
N ALA A 424 -7.37 13.42 -38.01
CA ALA A 424 -8.23 12.63 -38.89
C ALA A 424 -7.52 11.81 -39.99
N GLY A 425 -6.18 11.80 -40.03
CA GLY A 425 -5.38 10.92 -40.89
C GLY A 425 -5.54 9.44 -40.55
N SER A 426 -4.98 8.55 -41.35
CA SER A 426 -5.11 7.10 -41.16
C SER A 426 -3.84 6.46 -40.60
N LEU A 427 -3.95 5.81 -39.45
CA LEU A 427 -2.90 4.98 -38.85
C LEU A 427 -3.35 3.52 -38.77
N ILE A 428 -2.62 2.63 -39.44
CA ILE A 428 -2.84 1.18 -39.34
C ILE A 428 -2.15 0.67 -38.06
N LEU A 429 -2.92 0.08 -37.16
CA LEU A 429 -2.44 -0.48 -35.91
C LEU A 429 -2.05 -1.95 -36.10
N ARG A 430 -0.75 -2.25 -36.01
CA ARG A 430 -0.22 -3.62 -36.11
C ARG A 430 -0.11 -4.24 -34.73
N LEU A 431 -0.96 -5.23 -34.44
CA LEU A 431 -0.98 -5.95 -33.16
C LEU A 431 -0.59 -7.42 -33.32
N PRO A 432 0.00 -8.05 -32.28
CA PRO A 432 0.20 -9.49 -32.26
C PRO A 432 -1.12 -10.27 -32.45
N LYS A 433 -1.09 -11.41 -33.15
CA LYS A 433 -2.29 -12.20 -33.51
C LYS A 433 -3.20 -12.56 -32.32
N HIS A 434 -2.65 -12.75 -31.12
CA HIS A 434 -3.41 -13.09 -29.91
C HIS A 434 -4.12 -11.88 -29.27
N LYS A 435 -3.89 -10.65 -29.78
CA LYS A 435 -4.50 -9.42 -29.30
C LYS A 435 -5.56 -8.96 -30.29
N THR A 436 -6.82 -9.23 -29.96
CA THR A 436 -7.97 -9.01 -30.85
C THR A 436 -8.90 -7.91 -30.30
N PRO A 437 -8.53 -6.62 -30.43
CA PRO A 437 -9.43 -5.53 -30.04
C PRO A 437 -10.66 -5.48 -30.95
N LYS A 438 -11.78 -5.00 -30.42
CA LYS A 438 -13.03 -4.83 -31.17
C LYS A 438 -13.14 -3.43 -31.78
N ALA A 439 -13.98 -3.27 -32.78
CA ALA A 439 -14.38 -1.94 -33.26
C ALA A 439 -14.91 -1.09 -32.08
N GLY A 440 -14.58 0.20 -32.06
CA GLY A 440 -14.92 1.11 -30.97
C GLY A 440 -13.96 1.09 -29.78
N THR A 441 -12.98 0.19 -29.74
CA THR A 441 -11.94 0.15 -28.69
C THR A 441 -11.21 1.50 -28.62
N PRO A 442 -11.11 2.14 -27.44
CA PRO A 442 -10.42 3.42 -27.32
C PRO A 442 -8.90 3.27 -27.45
N VAL A 443 -8.26 4.27 -28.05
CA VAL A 443 -6.81 4.41 -28.14
C VAL A 443 -6.40 5.71 -27.47
N PHE A 444 -5.42 5.64 -26.58
CA PHE A 444 -4.95 6.77 -25.78
C PHE A 444 -3.51 7.10 -26.11
N LEU A 445 -3.18 8.39 -26.20
CA LEU A 445 -1.81 8.88 -26.14
C LEU A 445 -1.36 8.86 -24.67
N ILE A 446 -0.30 8.11 -24.38
CA ILE A 446 0.20 7.91 -23.01
C ILE A 446 1.60 8.49 -22.79
N ASP A 447 2.32 8.82 -23.86
CA ASP A 447 3.59 9.55 -23.84
C ASP A 447 3.75 10.32 -25.16
N ARG A 448 4.16 11.59 -25.07
CA ARG A 448 4.24 12.52 -26.21
C ARG A 448 5.69 12.90 -26.45
N ARG A 449 6.16 12.82 -27.69
CA ARG A 449 7.55 13.09 -28.09
C ARG A 449 7.66 14.42 -28.84
N GLU A 450 7.41 15.51 -28.13
CA GLU A 450 7.54 16.88 -28.66
C GLU A 450 8.98 17.19 -29.08
N PRO A 451 9.20 17.75 -30.30
CA PRO A 451 10.54 18.04 -30.80
C PRO A 451 11.37 18.94 -29.88
N GLU A 452 10.75 19.94 -29.27
CA GLU A 452 11.38 20.89 -28.34
C GLU A 452 11.91 20.16 -27.11
N LEU A 453 11.04 19.37 -26.46
CA LEU A 453 11.42 18.58 -25.29
C LEU A 453 12.51 17.56 -25.65
N MET A 454 12.40 16.89 -26.80
CA MET A 454 13.41 15.92 -27.23
C MET A 454 14.78 16.58 -27.51
N ARG A 455 14.80 17.78 -28.11
CA ARG A 455 16.03 18.58 -28.27
C ARG A 455 16.64 18.95 -26.92
N LEU A 456 15.80 19.41 -25.99
CA LEU A 456 16.21 19.73 -24.62
C LEU A 456 16.84 18.50 -23.95
N LEU A 457 16.16 17.35 -23.97
CA LEU A 457 16.67 16.10 -23.38
C LEU A 457 17.97 15.64 -24.04
N THR A 458 18.13 15.83 -25.34
CA THR A 458 19.39 15.51 -26.04
C THR A 458 20.55 16.36 -25.50
N SER A 459 20.33 17.66 -25.25
CA SER A 459 21.34 18.53 -24.64
C SER A 459 21.70 18.10 -23.22
N TRP A 460 20.72 17.72 -22.41
CA TRP A 460 20.93 17.21 -21.06
C TRP A 460 21.64 15.86 -21.05
N GLN A 461 21.33 14.98 -22.00
CA GLN A 461 22.01 13.71 -22.16
C GLN A 461 23.49 13.93 -22.49
N ALA A 462 23.82 14.88 -23.37
CA ALA A 462 25.21 15.22 -23.65
C ALA A 462 25.97 15.71 -22.40
N ARG A 463 25.32 16.50 -21.54
CA ARG A 463 25.89 16.93 -20.25
C ARG A 463 26.14 15.73 -19.32
N LEU A 464 25.19 14.80 -19.23
CA LEU A 464 25.34 13.57 -18.46
C LEU A 464 26.49 12.71 -19.01
N ASP A 465 26.58 12.58 -20.33
CA ASP A 465 27.57 11.76 -21.02
C ASP A 465 29.01 12.28 -20.80
N ALA A 466 29.17 13.58 -20.55
CA ALA A 466 30.45 14.18 -20.21
C ALA A 466 30.93 13.88 -18.77
N LEU A 467 30.05 13.45 -17.86
CA LEU A 467 30.41 13.17 -16.47
C LEU A 467 31.03 11.77 -16.31
N PRO A 468 32.08 11.61 -15.48
CA PRO A 468 32.70 10.30 -15.26
C PRO A 468 31.79 9.37 -14.45
N GLY A 469 31.71 8.10 -14.87
CA GLY A 469 31.03 7.07 -14.08
C GLY A 469 31.88 6.55 -12.92
N ARG A 470 31.27 6.32 -11.76
CA ARG A 470 31.94 5.68 -10.61
C ARG A 470 31.57 4.18 -10.57
N PRO A 471 32.52 3.25 -10.79
CA PRO A 471 32.21 1.83 -10.79
C PRO A 471 31.80 1.34 -9.41
N SER A 472 30.86 0.40 -9.37
CA SER A 472 30.39 -0.18 -8.12
C SER A 472 31.36 -1.27 -7.62
N LYS A 473 32.01 -1.02 -6.49
CA LYS A 473 32.70 -2.05 -5.70
C LYS A 473 31.70 -2.84 -4.84
N ALA A 474 32.02 -4.11 -4.59
CA ALA A 474 31.28 -4.95 -3.65
C ALA A 474 31.39 -4.41 -2.21
N VAL A 475 30.48 -4.89 -1.35
CA VAL A 475 30.48 -4.65 0.10
C VAL A 475 30.31 -6.02 0.73
N ASP A 476 31.33 -6.52 1.42
CA ASP A 476 31.34 -7.86 1.98
C ASP A 476 30.88 -7.89 3.45
N SER A 477 30.79 -6.72 4.09
CA SER A 477 30.23 -6.60 5.44
C SER A 477 28.74 -6.95 5.49
N ALA A 478 28.31 -7.40 6.66
CA ALA A 478 26.94 -7.73 6.98
C ALA A 478 26.45 -6.89 8.18
N PRO A 479 25.14 -6.62 8.28
CA PRO A 479 24.60 -5.91 9.43
C PRO A 479 24.72 -6.76 10.70
N ARG A 480 24.84 -6.09 11.85
CA ARG A 480 24.64 -6.73 13.15
C ARG A 480 23.14 -6.93 13.35
N LEU A 481 22.74 -8.20 13.47
CA LEU A 481 21.37 -8.55 13.79
C LEU A 481 21.12 -8.53 15.31
N PRO A 482 19.91 -8.20 15.76
CA PRO A 482 19.57 -8.25 17.18
C PRO A 482 19.62 -9.69 17.71
N ARG A 483 19.86 -9.82 19.02
CA ARG A 483 19.94 -11.13 19.68
C ARG A 483 18.55 -11.71 19.87
N ALA A 484 18.39 -12.98 19.51
CA ALA A 484 17.13 -13.67 19.71
C ALA A 484 16.81 -13.91 21.19
N VAL A 485 15.54 -13.85 21.54
CA VAL A 485 15.01 -14.20 22.87
C VAL A 485 14.30 -15.54 22.82
N LYS A 486 14.20 -16.21 23.97
CA LYS A 486 13.42 -17.44 24.06
C LYS A 486 11.94 -17.16 23.82
N PRO A 487 11.21 -18.10 23.17
CA PRO A 487 9.76 -18.02 23.10
C PRO A 487 9.13 -17.82 24.48
N ARG A 488 8.16 -16.90 24.58
CA ARG A 488 7.37 -16.69 25.79
C ARG A 488 5.91 -17.05 25.46
N PRO A 489 5.39 -18.17 25.96
CA PRO A 489 3.99 -18.53 25.78
C PRO A 489 3.07 -17.44 26.33
N ARG A 490 2.01 -17.09 25.60
CA ARG A 490 0.90 -16.26 26.10
C ARG A 490 -0.43 -16.96 25.82
N ALA A 491 -1.50 -16.50 26.47
CA ALA A 491 -2.84 -16.94 26.13
C ALA A 491 -3.19 -16.55 24.69
N ASP A 492 -3.85 -17.45 23.97
CA ASP A 492 -4.35 -17.14 22.64
C ASP A 492 -5.46 -16.09 22.72
N MET A 493 -5.61 -15.30 21.66
CA MET A 493 -6.61 -14.24 21.60
C MET A 493 -7.77 -14.63 20.69
N LEU A 494 -8.99 -14.35 21.13
CA LEU A 494 -10.17 -14.33 20.26
C LEU A 494 -10.60 -12.87 20.05
N LEU A 495 -10.28 -12.34 18.88
CA LEU A 495 -10.56 -10.94 18.53
C LEU A 495 -11.94 -10.79 17.91
N ARG A 496 -12.76 -9.91 18.49
CA ARG A 496 -14.14 -9.64 18.04
C ARG A 496 -14.42 -8.15 17.99
N ALA A 497 -15.36 -7.76 17.13
CA ALA A 497 -15.95 -6.41 17.12
C ALA A 497 -17.17 -6.30 18.07
N SER A 498 -17.83 -7.40 18.39
CA SER A 498 -19.01 -7.44 19.25
C SER A 498 -18.64 -7.49 20.73
N LEU A 499 -19.35 -6.72 21.55
CA LEU A 499 -19.23 -6.80 23.01
C LEU A 499 -19.59 -8.20 23.54
N PRO A 500 -18.86 -8.73 24.54
CA PRO A 500 -19.16 -10.02 25.16
C PRO A 500 -20.47 -9.97 25.96
N GLN A 501 -21.22 -11.08 26.02
CA GLN A 501 -22.44 -11.21 26.80
C GLN A 501 -22.37 -12.36 27.82
N GLY A 502 -22.96 -12.15 29.00
CA GLY A 502 -23.12 -13.20 30.02
C GLY A 502 -21.80 -13.86 30.42
N ARG A 503 -21.70 -15.19 30.23
CA ARG A 503 -20.51 -15.98 30.59
C ARG A 503 -19.27 -15.63 29.77
N GLU A 504 -19.41 -15.02 28.59
CA GLU A 504 -18.27 -14.59 27.75
C GLU A 504 -17.40 -13.52 28.47
N THR A 505 -17.97 -12.80 29.44
CA THR A 505 -17.24 -11.78 30.23
C THR A 505 -16.27 -12.36 31.26
N ARG A 506 -16.34 -13.67 31.53
CA ARG A 506 -15.53 -14.33 32.57
C ARG A 506 -14.15 -14.78 32.08
N GLY A 507 -13.89 -14.75 30.78
CA GLY A 507 -12.62 -15.19 30.16
C GLY A 507 -12.42 -16.72 30.21
N GLY A 508 -11.63 -17.26 29.28
CA GLY A 508 -11.22 -18.66 29.29
C GLY A 508 -9.82 -18.83 29.93
N ARG A 509 -9.53 -19.98 30.55
CA ARG A 509 -8.20 -20.25 31.15
C ARG A 509 -7.04 -20.17 30.13
N ASN A 510 -7.30 -20.56 28.88
CA ASN A 510 -6.29 -20.64 27.81
C ASN A 510 -6.54 -19.66 26.65
N GLN A 511 -7.58 -18.83 26.74
CA GLN A 511 -7.96 -17.90 25.69
C GLN A 511 -8.40 -16.56 26.29
N LEU A 512 -7.69 -15.50 25.91
CA LEU A 512 -7.96 -14.12 26.27
C LEU A 512 -8.98 -13.51 25.29
N LEU A 513 -10.01 -12.88 25.84
CA LEU A 513 -10.94 -12.10 25.03
C LEU A 513 -10.21 -10.87 24.49
N ALA A 514 -10.30 -10.63 23.18
CA ALA A 514 -9.75 -9.45 22.55
C ALA A 514 -10.85 -8.64 21.85
N LEU A 515 -10.81 -7.32 21.99
CA LEU A 515 -11.79 -6.41 21.38
C LEU A 515 -11.10 -5.34 20.55
N TRP A 516 -11.66 -5.08 19.37
CA TRP A 516 -11.34 -3.86 18.63
C TRP A 516 -11.75 -2.63 19.44
N LEU A 517 -10.79 -1.77 19.74
CA LEU A 517 -11.03 -0.53 20.46
C LEU A 517 -11.83 0.44 19.57
N SER A 518 -12.99 0.80 20.08
CA SER A 518 -13.99 1.69 19.51
C SER A 518 -14.73 2.41 20.64
N PRO A 519 -15.43 3.53 20.36
CA PRO A 519 -16.25 4.22 21.37
C PRO A 519 -17.18 3.26 22.12
N ARG A 520 -17.87 2.39 21.39
CA ARG A 520 -18.79 1.39 21.98
C ARG A 520 -18.07 0.37 22.87
N SER A 521 -16.92 -0.15 22.43
CA SER A 521 -16.18 -1.15 23.22
C SER A 521 -15.54 -0.56 24.48
N ALA A 522 -15.15 0.73 24.43
CA ALA A 522 -14.50 1.41 25.54
C ALA A 522 -15.45 1.71 26.71
N GLU A 523 -16.76 1.56 26.51
CA GLU A 523 -17.80 1.70 27.54
C GLU A 523 -18.02 0.43 28.37
N ILE A 524 -17.24 -0.63 28.14
CA ILE A 524 -17.37 -1.87 28.91
C ILE A 524 -17.17 -1.63 30.42
N SER A 525 -17.77 -2.48 31.24
CA SER A 525 -17.62 -2.41 32.70
C SER A 525 -16.14 -2.45 33.13
N ARG A 526 -15.78 -1.60 34.11
CA ARG A 526 -14.46 -1.60 34.77
C ARG A 526 -14.06 -2.96 35.36
N THR A 527 -15.03 -3.83 35.64
CA THR A 527 -14.75 -5.20 36.15
C THR A 527 -14.32 -6.17 35.05
N VAL A 528 -14.59 -5.84 33.79
CA VAL A 528 -14.26 -6.65 32.61
C VAL A 528 -13.03 -6.10 31.89
N ALA A 529 -12.85 -4.78 31.85
CA ALA A 529 -11.75 -4.13 31.14
C ALA A 529 -10.33 -4.69 31.43
N PRO A 530 -9.98 -5.06 32.67
CA PRO A 530 -8.68 -5.69 32.97
C PRO A 530 -8.45 -7.05 32.31
N ARG A 531 -9.53 -7.76 31.94
CA ARG A 531 -9.50 -9.13 31.39
C ARG A 531 -9.56 -9.16 29.86
N VAL A 532 -9.41 -8.01 29.22
CA VAL A 532 -9.52 -7.85 27.76
C VAL A 532 -8.18 -7.42 27.19
N ALA A 533 -7.79 -8.02 26.07
CA ALA A 533 -6.76 -7.45 25.20
C ALA A 533 -7.37 -6.41 24.26
N TRP A 534 -6.90 -5.17 24.35
CA TRP A 534 -7.45 -4.03 23.62
C TRP A 534 -6.67 -3.80 22.32
N TRP A 535 -7.30 -4.06 21.19
CA TRP A 535 -6.70 -3.92 19.87
C TRP A 535 -7.00 -2.54 19.29
N LEU A 536 -5.99 -1.69 19.16
CA LEU A 536 -6.16 -0.36 18.59
C LEU A 536 -6.48 -0.45 17.09
N PRO A 537 -7.26 0.50 16.53
CA PRO A 537 -7.53 0.54 15.10
C PRO A 537 -6.22 0.59 14.29
N PRO A 538 -6.11 -0.14 13.17
CA PRO A 538 -4.89 -0.17 12.34
C PRO A 538 -4.60 1.14 11.59
N VAL A 539 -5.58 2.05 11.55
CA VAL A 539 -5.48 3.40 11.00
C VAL A 539 -6.30 4.32 11.87
N ILE A 540 -5.70 5.43 12.29
CA ILE A 540 -6.31 6.48 13.11
C ILE A 540 -6.09 7.79 12.38
N TRP A 541 -7.13 8.61 12.26
CA TRP A 541 -7.04 9.92 11.62
C TRP A 541 -6.77 11.03 12.66
N PRO A 542 -6.20 12.19 12.27
CA PRO A 542 -5.82 13.22 13.24
C PRO A 542 -6.98 13.69 14.11
N GLU A 543 -8.19 13.77 13.58
CA GLU A 543 -9.39 14.14 14.32
C GLU A 543 -9.86 13.09 15.35
N GLU A 544 -9.45 11.82 15.18
CA GLU A 544 -9.81 10.72 16.07
C GLU A 544 -8.84 10.58 17.25
N GLU A 545 -7.65 11.21 17.18
CA GLU A 545 -6.55 11.00 18.12
C GLU A 545 -6.96 11.32 19.57
N ASP A 546 -7.55 12.48 19.83
CA ASP A 546 -7.90 12.88 21.20
C ASP A 546 -8.95 11.98 21.82
N GLY A 547 -9.92 11.54 21.01
CA GLY A 547 -10.94 10.58 21.43
C GLY A 547 -10.31 9.25 21.82
N LEU A 548 -9.38 8.75 20.99
CA LEU A 548 -8.66 7.52 21.27
C LEU A 548 -7.79 7.64 22.53
N ARG A 549 -7.05 8.74 22.69
CA ARG A 549 -6.22 8.99 23.88
C ARG A 549 -7.06 8.97 25.15
N ARG A 550 -8.24 9.60 25.14
CA ARG A 550 -9.18 9.56 26.28
C ARG A 550 -9.69 8.15 26.57
N MET A 551 -10.03 7.37 25.54
CA MET A 551 -10.46 5.98 25.71
C MET A 551 -9.36 5.12 26.32
N ILE A 552 -8.13 5.21 25.81
CA ILE A 552 -6.98 4.47 26.33
C ILE A 552 -6.70 4.87 27.78
N ALA A 553 -6.66 6.17 28.09
CA ALA A 553 -6.42 6.65 29.45
C ALA A 553 -7.49 6.19 30.45
N ARG A 554 -8.76 6.15 30.05
CA ARG A 554 -9.84 5.60 30.87
C ARG A 554 -9.65 4.11 31.10
N LEU A 555 -9.45 3.32 30.05
CA LEU A 555 -9.25 1.87 30.15
C LEU A 555 -8.04 1.54 31.04
N TRP A 556 -6.95 2.28 30.86
CA TRP A 556 -5.74 2.15 31.67
C TRP A 556 -6.01 2.39 33.16
N ARG A 557 -6.77 3.44 33.49
CA ARG A 557 -7.22 3.73 34.87
C ARG A 557 -8.18 2.67 35.42
N ASP A 558 -9.01 2.09 34.57
CA ASP A 558 -9.93 0.99 34.92
C ASP A 558 -9.22 -0.37 35.01
N GLY A 559 -7.89 -0.41 34.93
CA GLY A 559 -7.06 -1.60 35.16
C GLY A 559 -6.73 -2.40 33.89
N ALA A 560 -7.05 -1.91 32.69
CA ALA A 560 -6.60 -2.54 31.46
C ALA A 560 -5.07 -2.45 31.32
N ARG A 561 -4.44 -3.57 30.99
CA ARG A 561 -2.98 -3.69 30.84
C ARG A 561 -2.53 -4.40 29.57
N HIS A 562 -3.43 -5.09 28.87
CA HIS A 562 -3.13 -5.79 27.62
C HIS A 562 -3.58 -4.96 26.42
N PHE A 563 -2.64 -4.48 25.62
CA PHE A 563 -2.91 -3.66 24.45
C PHE A 563 -2.15 -4.16 23.23
N VAL A 564 -2.80 -4.10 22.06
CA VAL A 564 -2.20 -4.46 20.77
C VAL A 564 -2.24 -3.24 19.85
N CYS A 565 -1.07 -2.68 19.55
CA CYS A 565 -0.89 -1.54 18.66
C CYS A 565 -0.78 -1.99 17.21
N ASN A 566 -1.73 -1.63 16.36
CA ASN A 566 -1.73 -2.00 14.94
C ASN A 566 -0.97 -1.01 14.03
N ALA A 567 -0.29 -0.03 14.62
CA ALA A 567 0.80 0.70 14.00
C ALA A 567 1.89 0.96 15.05
N PRO A 568 3.19 0.95 14.69
CA PRO A 568 4.28 1.14 15.67
C PRO A 568 4.12 2.45 16.46
N TRP A 569 3.66 3.49 15.76
CA TRP A 569 3.51 4.85 16.25
C TRP A 569 2.49 5.02 17.38
N GLN A 570 1.56 4.06 17.52
CA GLN A 570 0.58 4.05 18.60
C GLN A 570 1.23 3.84 19.97
N ARG A 571 2.52 3.50 20.01
CA ARG A 571 3.34 3.50 21.22
C ARG A 571 3.23 4.81 22.02
N GLY A 572 3.08 5.94 21.33
CA GLY A 572 2.98 7.26 21.96
C GLY A 572 1.69 7.52 22.76
N PHE A 573 0.73 6.58 22.73
CA PHE A 573 -0.46 6.66 23.61
C PHE A 573 -0.23 6.10 25.01
N PHE A 574 0.95 5.51 25.27
CA PHE A 574 1.27 4.85 26.53
C PHE A 574 2.47 5.51 27.22
N PRO A 575 2.61 5.38 28.55
CA PRO A 575 3.76 5.92 29.28
C PRO A 575 5.09 5.38 28.73
N ASP A 576 6.16 6.18 28.80
CA ASP A 576 7.50 5.77 28.35
C ASP A 576 8.04 4.57 29.14
N ALA A 577 7.87 4.62 30.48
CA ALA A 577 8.11 3.48 31.35
C ALA A 577 6.80 2.70 31.56
N LEU A 578 6.73 1.49 30.99
CA LEU A 578 5.60 0.59 31.20
C LEU A 578 5.71 -0.11 32.56
N PRO A 579 4.62 -0.21 33.33
CA PRO A 579 4.55 -1.08 34.50
C PRO A 579 4.86 -2.55 34.15
N GLU A 580 5.38 -3.33 35.11
CA GLU A 580 5.74 -4.74 34.87
C GLU A 580 4.54 -5.62 34.45
N ASP A 581 3.33 -5.24 34.85
CA ASP A 581 2.08 -5.93 34.50
C ASP A 581 1.49 -5.50 33.15
N ALA A 582 2.05 -4.48 32.50
CA ALA A 582 1.61 -4.02 31.19
C ALA A 582 2.17 -4.91 30.06
N ASP A 583 1.28 -5.35 29.16
CA ASP A 583 1.64 -6.15 27.98
C ASP A 583 1.23 -5.37 26.73
N LEU A 584 2.20 -4.62 26.18
CA LEU A 584 2.03 -3.82 24.97
C LEU A 584 2.63 -4.57 23.77
N LEU A 585 1.77 -5.04 22.87
CA LEU A 585 2.18 -5.84 21.71
C LEU A 585 2.13 -5.03 20.42
N ALA A 586 3.12 -5.23 19.55
CA ALA A 586 3.01 -4.81 18.15
C ALA A 586 2.05 -5.77 17.42
N GLY A 587 0.96 -5.23 16.89
CA GLY A 587 -0.07 -5.97 16.17
C GLY A 587 0.34 -6.34 14.74
N PRO A 588 -0.42 -7.24 14.07
CA PRO A 588 -0.05 -7.79 12.76
C PRO A 588 -0.01 -6.73 11.64
N PHE A 589 -0.70 -5.59 11.81
CA PHE A 589 -0.62 -4.45 10.88
C PHE A 589 0.66 -3.61 11.02
N CYS A 590 1.48 -3.83 12.05
CA CYS A 590 2.84 -3.28 12.09
C CYS A 590 3.74 -3.88 11.00
N ASN A 591 3.31 -4.96 10.34
CA ASN A 591 4.02 -5.62 9.25
C ASN A 591 5.45 -6.05 9.63
N ALA A 592 5.64 -6.49 10.87
CA ALA A 592 6.92 -7.01 11.33
C ALA A 592 7.30 -8.27 10.53
N ALA A 593 8.36 -8.18 9.74
CA ALA A 593 8.74 -9.20 8.75
C ALA A 593 10.20 -9.65 8.87
N ASN A 594 11.00 -9.01 9.72
CA ASN A 594 12.43 -9.29 9.82
C ASN A 594 12.98 -8.91 11.21
N ALA A 595 14.14 -9.44 11.56
CA ALA A 595 14.75 -9.26 12.88
C ALA A 595 15.12 -7.79 13.20
N PRO A 596 15.74 -6.99 12.32
CA PRO A 596 16.02 -5.57 12.61
C PRO A 596 14.75 -4.75 12.89
N ALA A 597 13.66 -4.96 12.14
CA ALA A 597 12.38 -4.30 12.41
C ALA A 597 11.81 -4.68 13.79
N LEU A 598 11.91 -5.97 14.16
CA LEU A 598 11.54 -6.44 15.50
C LEU A 598 12.44 -5.82 16.58
N GLY A 599 13.73 -5.59 16.29
CA GLY A 599 14.66 -4.87 17.16
C GLY A 599 14.24 -3.42 17.38
N MET A 600 13.81 -2.73 16.33
CA MET A 600 13.24 -1.37 16.46
C MET A 600 11.99 -1.37 17.34
N LEU A 601 11.07 -2.33 17.15
CA LEU A 601 9.88 -2.47 17.99
C LEU A 601 10.25 -2.78 19.45
N ALA A 602 11.25 -3.63 19.69
CA ALA A 602 11.75 -3.90 21.04
C ALA A 602 12.31 -2.63 21.69
N GLY A 603 13.08 -1.84 20.95
CA GLY A 603 13.61 -0.54 21.41
C GLY A 603 12.52 0.49 21.70
N MET A 604 11.36 0.38 21.06
CA MET A 604 10.16 1.18 21.39
C MET A 604 9.44 0.70 22.67
N GLY A 605 9.88 -0.40 23.29
CA GLY A 605 9.29 -0.94 24.51
C GLY A 605 8.13 -1.91 24.30
N PHE A 606 7.91 -2.43 23.08
CA PHE A 606 6.97 -3.52 22.87
C PHE A 606 7.47 -4.80 23.54
N THR A 607 6.57 -5.52 24.23
CA THR A 607 6.90 -6.76 24.94
C THR A 607 6.76 -8.01 24.05
N GLY A 608 6.25 -7.85 22.83
CA GLY A 608 6.13 -8.89 21.82
C GLY A 608 5.50 -8.37 20.53
N ALA A 609 5.48 -9.22 19.50
CA ALA A 609 4.97 -8.82 18.20
C ALA A 609 4.20 -9.94 17.50
N PHE A 610 3.08 -9.58 16.88
CA PHE A 610 2.49 -10.37 15.81
C PHE A 610 3.25 -10.11 14.52
N VAL A 611 3.66 -11.18 13.84
CA VAL A 611 4.34 -11.07 12.54
C VAL A 611 3.36 -10.71 11.43
N SER A 612 3.89 -10.19 10.31
CA SER A 612 3.09 -9.92 9.13
C SER A 612 2.42 -11.21 8.61
N PRO A 613 1.11 -11.21 8.38
CA PRO A 613 0.41 -12.38 7.84
C PRO A 613 0.74 -12.64 6.36
N GLU A 614 1.46 -11.74 5.69
CA GLU A 614 1.94 -11.92 4.32
C GLU A 614 3.16 -12.84 4.19
N LEU A 615 3.84 -13.17 5.30
CA LEU A 615 5.03 -14.03 5.25
C LEU A 615 4.71 -15.43 4.71
N ALA A 616 5.60 -15.96 3.88
CA ALA A 616 5.52 -17.34 3.41
C ALA A 616 5.99 -18.31 4.50
N ARG A 617 5.72 -19.62 4.33
CA ARG A 617 6.10 -20.65 5.30
C ARG A 617 7.57 -20.56 5.73
N GLU A 618 8.49 -20.51 4.77
CA GLU A 618 9.94 -20.46 5.05
C GLU A 618 10.32 -19.26 5.92
N ASP A 619 9.78 -18.08 5.59
CA ASP A 619 10.02 -16.84 6.33
C ASP A 619 9.41 -16.91 7.75
N LEU A 620 8.20 -17.47 7.89
CA LEU A 620 7.56 -17.66 9.20
C LEU A 620 8.39 -18.58 10.09
N LEU A 621 8.84 -19.73 9.57
CA LEU A 621 9.56 -20.71 10.39
C LEU A 621 10.97 -20.26 10.78
N ALA A 622 11.63 -19.43 9.96
CA ALA A 622 13.00 -18.97 10.23
C ALA A 622 13.07 -17.72 11.14
N LEU A 623 12.00 -16.93 11.22
CA LEU A 623 12.02 -15.63 11.91
C LEU A 623 12.20 -15.71 13.44
N PRO A 624 11.55 -16.65 14.18
CA PRO A 624 11.69 -16.71 15.63
C PRO A 624 13.14 -16.89 16.12
N GLU A 625 13.97 -17.63 15.39
CA GLU A 625 15.40 -17.86 15.72
C GLU A 625 16.24 -16.58 15.71
N GLN A 626 15.70 -15.50 15.15
CA GLN A 626 16.37 -14.21 15.00
C GLN A 626 15.65 -13.09 15.75
N SER A 627 14.54 -13.39 16.43
CA SER A 627 13.65 -12.38 16.96
C SER A 627 14.06 -11.90 18.35
N PRO A 628 14.29 -10.59 18.56
CA PRO A 628 14.48 -10.02 19.89
C PRO A 628 13.18 -9.92 20.72
N LEU A 629 12.04 -10.33 20.15
CA LEU A 629 10.73 -10.31 20.79
C LEU A 629 10.06 -11.69 20.76
N PRO A 630 9.27 -12.05 21.79
CA PRO A 630 8.32 -13.14 21.67
C PRO A 630 7.34 -12.89 20.52
N LEU A 631 7.19 -13.89 19.66
CA LEU A 631 6.37 -13.77 18.45
C LEU A 631 5.02 -14.46 18.58
N GLY A 632 4.02 -13.83 17.97
CA GLY A 632 2.72 -14.41 17.72
C GLY A 632 2.31 -14.32 16.25
N ALA A 633 1.24 -15.04 15.89
CA ALA A 633 0.74 -15.09 14.52
C ALA A 633 -0.79 -15.04 14.45
N VAL A 634 -1.31 -14.53 13.33
CA VAL A 634 -2.74 -14.66 12.99
C VAL A 634 -2.97 -16.09 12.53
N LEU A 635 -3.73 -16.86 13.31
CA LEU A 635 -3.92 -18.28 13.04
C LEU A 635 -5.16 -18.53 12.19
N SER A 636 -6.27 -17.83 12.41
CA SER A 636 -7.41 -17.89 11.50
C SER A 636 -8.32 -16.66 11.60
N GLY A 637 -9.20 -16.49 10.61
CA GLY A 637 -10.22 -15.44 10.59
C GLY A 637 -10.29 -14.66 9.28
N PHE A 638 -11.27 -13.75 9.19
CA PHE A 638 -11.38 -12.85 8.04
C PHE A 638 -10.36 -11.71 8.17
N TRP A 639 -9.21 -11.87 7.52
CA TRP A 639 -8.22 -10.79 7.40
C TRP A 639 -8.68 -9.76 6.35
N PRO A 640 -8.71 -8.45 6.67
CA PRO A 640 -9.06 -7.45 5.68
C PRO A 640 -7.98 -7.33 4.61
N VAL A 641 -8.38 -7.42 3.35
CA VAL A 641 -7.47 -7.26 2.21
C VAL A 641 -7.16 -5.80 1.91
N GLY A 642 -7.94 -4.86 2.42
CA GLY A 642 -7.68 -3.45 2.26
C GLY A 642 -8.50 -2.58 3.19
N LEU A 643 -7.88 -1.52 3.69
CA LEU A 643 -8.53 -0.45 4.45
C LEU A 643 -8.58 0.81 3.61
N SER A 644 -9.67 1.55 3.64
CA SER A 644 -9.86 2.77 2.85
C SER A 644 -10.58 3.84 3.67
N ARG A 645 -10.26 5.11 3.44
CA ARG A 645 -11.05 6.25 3.95
C ARG A 645 -12.08 6.76 2.94
N PHE A 646 -12.05 6.22 1.73
CA PHE A 646 -12.99 6.53 0.68
C PHE A 646 -14.23 5.64 0.80
N GLY A 647 -15.40 6.23 0.57
CA GLY A 647 -16.68 5.53 0.70
C GLY A 647 -16.90 4.45 -0.36
N LEU A 648 -17.89 3.59 -0.11
CA LEU A 648 -18.30 2.49 -0.98
C LEU A 648 -19.22 2.96 -2.12
N LEU A 649 -18.73 3.88 -2.95
CA LEU A 649 -19.54 4.46 -4.01
C LEU A 649 -19.90 3.40 -5.06
N GLY A 650 -21.20 3.11 -5.16
CA GLY A 650 -21.73 2.07 -6.05
C GLY A 650 -21.57 0.64 -5.51
N VAL A 651 -21.17 0.43 -4.26
CA VAL A 651 -21.14 -0.89 -3.60
C VAL A 651 -21.95 -0.84 -2.31
N LYS A 652 -22.89 -1.76 -2.14
CA LYS A 652 -23.62 -1.91 -0.89
C LYS A 652 -22.74 -2.56 0.17
N ALA A 653 -22.62 -1.91 1.32
CA ALA A 653 -21.96 -2.46 2.49
C ALA A 653 -22.67 -3.73 2.98
N ASN A 654 -21.92 -4.67 3.54
CA ASN A 654 -22.43 -5.96 4.02
C ASN A 654 -23.15 -6.80 2.95
N GLU A 655 -22.82 -6.62 1.67
CA GLU A 655 -23.26 -7.48 0.58
C GLU A 655 -22.04 -7.97 -0.22
N PRO A 656 -22.02 -9.23 -0.67
CA PRO A 656 -20.93 -9.72 -1.51
C PRO A 656 -20.86 -9.01 -2.87
N PHE A 657 -19.66 -8.84 -3.39
CA PHE A 657 -19.37 -8.39 -4.75
C PHE A 657 -18.24 -9.24 -5.35
N MET A 658 -18.21 -9.35 -6.69
CA MET A 658 -17.36 -10.30 -7.41
C MET A 658 -16.42 -9.59 -8.39
N SER A 659 -15.17 -10.03 -8.46
CA SER A 659 -14.20 -9.56 -9.46
C SER A 659 -14.42 -10.18 -10.84
N PRO A 660 -13.74 -9.70 -11.90
CA PRO A 660 -13.75 -10.34 -13.22
C PRO A 660 -13.19 -11.77 -13.22
N LYS A 661 -12.43 -12.14 -12.19
CA LYS A 661 -11.82 -13.47 -12.04
C LYS A 661 -12.65 -14.44 -11.20
N GLY A 662 -13.85 -14.02 -10.77
CA GLY A 662 -14.71 -14.84 -9.91
C GLY A 662 -14.37 -14.79 -8.43
N GLU A 663 -13.41 -13.93 -8.03
CA GLU A 663 -13.04 -13.74 -6.62
C GLU A 663 -14.15 -12.98 -5.91
N VAL A 664 -14.56 -13.44 -4.73
CA VAL A 664 -15.65 -12.86 -3.93
C VAL A 664 -15.09 -11.99 -2.83
N PHE A 665 -15.71 -10.85 -2.58
CA PHE A 665 -15.37 -9.92 -1.51
C PHE A 665 -16.64 -9.36 -0.87
N TRP A 666 -16.48 -8.74 0.29
CA TRP A 666 -17.52 -7.91 0.91
C TRP A 666 -16.84 -6.74 1.63
N ALA A 667 -17.58 -5.69 1.93
CA ALA A 667 -17.02 -4.53 2.61
C ALA A 667 -17.93 -4.02 3.72
N ARG A 668 -17.34 -3.42 4.75
CA ARG A 668 -18.03 -2.86 5.91
C ARG A 668 -17.37 -1.57 6.37
N GLN A 669 -18.18 -0.65 6.89
CA GLN A 669 -17.71 0.57 7.53
C GLN A 669 -17.42 0.31 9.02
N TYR A 670 -16.24 0.67 9.49
CA TYR A 670 -15.85 0.74 10.89
C TYR A 670 -15.27 2.13 11.18
N GLY A 671 -16.03 2.97 11.89
CA GLY A 671 -15.68 4.38 12.09
C GLY A 671 -15.50 5.12 10.75
N GLY A 672 -14.43 5.90 10.64
CA GLY A 672 -14.06 6.58 9.39
C GLY A 672 -13.52 5.68 8.28
N ASN A 673 -13.37 4.37 8.52
CA ASN A 673 -12.70 3.44 7.62
C ASN A 673 -13.64 2.41 7.00
N VAL A 674 -13.48 2.17 5.70
CA VAL A 674 -14.04 1.03 4.96
C VAL A 674 -13.04 -0.12 5.00
N TRP A 675 -13.49 -1.28 5.44
CA TRP A 675 -12.74 -2.51 5.48
C TRP A 675 -13.27 -3.45 4.40
N ILE A 676 -12.36 -3.97 3.58
CA ILE A 676 -12.68 -4.89 2.49
C ILE A 676 -12.15 -6.25 2.87
N TYR A 677 -13.02 -7.25 2.81
CA TYR A 677 -12.74 -8.60 3.20
C TYR A 677 -12.86 -9.54 1.99
N PRO A 678 -12.01 -10.57 1.93
CA PRO A 678 -12.20 -11.67 1.00
C PRO A 678 -13.44 -12.49 1.43
N GLY A 679 -14.02 -13.20 0.47
CA GLY A 679 -15.14 -14.10 0.71
C GLY A 679 -14.76 -15.38 1.47
N TRP A 680 -13.48 -15.57 1.79
CA TRP A 680 -12.97 -16.74 2.53
C TRP A 680 -11.96 -16.32 3.60
N PRO A 681 -11.98 -16.96 4.78
CA PRO A 681 -11.06 -16.63 5.87
C PRO A 681 -9.65 -17.17 5.61
N LEU A 682 -8.69 -16.57 6.29
CA LEU A 682 -7.38 -17.18 6.56
C LEU A 682 -7.56 -18.34 7.55
N ASP A 683 -6.89 -19.46 7.33
CA ASP A 683 -6.87 -20.58 8.29
C ASP A 683 -5.55 -21.36 8.25
N LEU A 684 -4.67 -21.07 9.20
CA LEU A 684 -3.41 -21.76 9.48
C LEU A 684 -3.53 -22.68 10.71
N THR A 685 -4.73 -23.00 11.19
CA THR A 685 -4.92 -23.79 12.42
C THR A 685 -4.21 -25.15 12.36
N ALA A 686 -4.22 -25.78 11.18
CA ALA A 686 -3.49 -27.04 10.93
C ALA A 686 -1.95 -26.90 11.04
N LYS A 687 -1.42 -25.67 10.99
CA LYS A 687 0.01 -25.35 11.06
C LYS A 687 0.44 -24.87 12.45
N ARG A 688 -0.46 -24.86 13.44
CA ARG A 688 -0.16 -24.44 14.81
C ARG A 688 1.03 -25.16 15.42
N GLN A 689 1.09 -26.49 15.30
CA GLN A 689 2.18 -27.28 15.88
C GLN A 689 3.53 -26.90 15.26
N GLU A 690 3.54 -26.69 13.95
CA GLU A 690 4.72 -26.30 13.19
C GLU A 690 5.21 -24.90 13.59
N LEU A 691 4.28 -23.94 13.70
CA LEU A 691 4.57 -22.59 14.20
C LEU A 691 5.07 -22.63 15.66
N THR A 692 4.44 -23.43 16.52
CA THR A 692 4.86 -23.55 17.92
C THR A 692 6.26 -24.14 18.03
N ALA A 693 6.56 -25.18 17.25
CA ALA A 693 7.88 -25.80 17.18
C ALA A 693 8.96 -24.82 16.68
N ALA A 694 8.61 -23.93 15.75
CA ALA A 694 9.50 -22.86 15.30
C ALA A 694 9.73 -21.77 16.37
N GLY A 695 8.89 -21.66 17.40
CA GLY A 695 9.06 -20.71 18.51
C GLY A 695 7.99 -19.62 18.62
N TYR A 696 6.86 -19.74 17.91
CA TYR A 696 5.71 -18.88 18.14
C TYR A 696 5.03 -19.22 19.46
N GLY A 697 4.82 -18.21 20.31
CA GLY A 697 4.33 -18.39 21.68
C GLY A 697 2.84 -18.11 21.88
N PHE A 698 2.17 -17.49 20.92
CA PHE A 698 0.76 -17.09 21.06
C PHE A 698 0.10 -16.82 19.72
N PHE A 699 -1.22 -17.00 19.64
CA PHE A 699 -1.96 -16.89 18.40
C PHE A 699 -3.22 -16.05 18.54
N VAL A 700 -3.70 -15.50 17.43
CA VAL A 700 -5.01 -14.82 17.39
C VAL A 700 -5.94 -15.46 16.37
N HIS A 701 -7.19 -15.63 16.79
CA HIS A 701 -8.32 -15.96 15.95
C HIS A 701 -9.18 -14.69 15.76
N ILE A 702 -9.34 -14.23 14.52
CA ILE A 702 -10.12 -13.04 14.20
C ILE A 702 -11.54 -13.46 13.82
N GLN A 703 -12.50 -13.15 14.69
CA GLN A 703 -13.89 -13.45 14.49
C GLN A 703 -14.64 -12.21 14.00
N GLU A 704 -14.88 -12.20 12.69
CA GLU A 704 -15.78 -11.27 12.01
C GLU A 704 -17.11 -11.94 11.67
N ASN A 705 -18.16 -11.14 11.55
CA ASN A 705 -19.48 -11.62 11.12
C ASN A 705 -19.64 -11.39 9.60
N PRO A 706 -19.42 -12.40 8.74
CA PRO A 706 -19.65 -12.26 7.30
C PRO A 706 -21.14 -12.01 7.01
N PRO A 707 -21.46 -11.38 5.87
CA PRO A 707 -22.84 -11.10 5.51
C PRO A 707 -23.61 -12.39 5.23
N ALA A 708 -24.91 -12.41 5.53
CA ALA A 708 -25.76 -13.60 5.36
C ALA A 708 -25.83 -14.08 3.90
N GLY A 709 -25.58 -13.21 2.92
CA GLY A 709 -25.52 -13.57 1.51
C GLY A 709 -24.19 -14.18 1.03
N LEU A 710 -23.18 -14.29 1.91
CA LEU A 710 -21.89 -14.90 1.56
C LEU A 710 -22.02 -16.44 1.63
N PRO A 711 -21.76 -17.19 0.55
CA PRO A 711 -21.71 -18.65 0.61
C PRO A 711 -20.64 -19.13 1.58
N GLU A 712 -20.83 -20.31 2.16
CA GLU A 712 -19.82 -20.93 3.03
C GLU A 712 -18.55 -21.21 2.22
N ALA A 713 -17.45 -20.55 2.57
CA ALA A 713 -16.18 -20.74 1.89
C ALA A 713 -15.57 -22.09 2.29
N ARG A 714 -15.44 -23.01 1.33
CA ARG A 714 -14.81 -24.33 1.55
C ARG A 714 -13.30 -24.35 1.27
N ARG A 715 -12.74 -23.27 0.72
CA ARG A 715 -11.29 -23.14 0.50
C ARG A 715 -10.59 -22.72 1.80
N GLN A 716 -9.61 -23.49 2.25
CA GLN A 716 -8.65 -23.03 3.25
C GLN A 716 -7.83 -21.88 2.64
N GLY A 717 -8.02 -20.66 3.15
CA GLY A 717 -7.17 -19.53 2.82
C GLY A 717 -5.85 -19.67 3.57
N LEU A 718 -4.81 -20.17 2.92
CA LEU A 718 -3.48 -20.26 3.54
C LEU A 718 -2.67 -18.96 3.36
N PHE A 719 -3.31 -17.92 2.82
CA PHE A 719 -2.67 -16.69 2.36
C PHE A 719 -1.42 -17.00 1.52
N ASN A 720 -0.22 -16.74 2.05
CA ASN A 720 1.05 -16.98 1.35
C ASN A 720 1.82 -18.21 1.86
N TRP A 721 1.27 -19.00 2.78
CA TRP A 721 1.97 -20.15 3.39
C TRP A 721 2.55 -21.12 2.36
N ASP A 722 1.73 -21.62 1.42
CA ASP A 722 2.16 -22.49 0.31
C ASP A 722 2.67 -21.70 -0.91
N GLY A 723 2.69 -20.38 -0.82
CA GLY A 723 3.08 -19.49 -1.90
C GLY A 723 4.47 -18.90 -1.69
N SER A 724 4.79 -17.92 -2.53
CA SER A 724 5.91 -17.02 -2.29
C SER A 724 5.37 -15.60 -2.11
N LEU A 725 5.93 -14.88 -1.15
CA LEU A 725 5.71 -13.45 -1.01
C LEU A 725 6.52 -12.75 -2.11
N LEU A 726 5.88 -12.36 -3.22
CA LEU A 726 6.54 -11.87 -4.43
C LEU A 726 6.71 -10.35 -4.48
#